data_AF-A0A1B2Z4P4-F1
#
_entry.id   AF-A0A1B2Z4P4-F1
#
_cell.length_a   1.000
_cell.length_b   1.000
_cell.length_c   1.000
_cell.angle_alpha   90.00
_cell.angle_beta   90.00
_cell.angle_gamma   90.00
#
_symmetry.space_group_name_H-M   'P 1'
#
loop_
_entity.id
_entity.type
_entity.pdbx_description
1 polymer ?
#
loop_
_entity_poly.entity_id
_entity_poly.type
_entity_poly.pdbx_seq_one_letter_code
_entity_poly.pdbx_strand_id
1 'polypeptide(L)'
;KAEGERSIEAEMKKGGGRYHIVRTSWLYDNVGVNFFTTMVKLGQERSKIKVVYDQRGTPTYAGSLSDALRMLVLKGGDVKSGVLHFSDEGVTCWASFARAIFEELEMDVEVVGITTSEYPTHALRPANSHLGGKQFRTLLNLEKRTWKESLKMCVGSELERVKRRAKVWSKAPYDKETRDTVGMWLSENKEDVLTEAFHKDITFGTGGMRGICGPGTNRINAAVISGATQGLVNYIKKTKQHSSTPLKVAIAYDCRHQSYEFAEVTARVLAGNGIQALLYPELRPTPQLSWTVRNLGCVAGVVVTASHNPPEYNGYKVYWEDGGQIVSPHDSAIIGEVRKIKSLSEVKIASREIASEDLITLLGPEQDEGYLNAILKLRRSVSLEENGSASCLVFTGLHGTGSVSVPPALRAFGFSNIHEVKSQSLPDGNFPTVSSPNPEEGQALAEAISLGEKLGATLVMGTDPDADRVGVAVTNGDGGFQLLNGNETGALLFDYVIRCGRDNGDSYDSSDFVASTVVTSPLLSAIGESYGLGVRTTLTGFKHIAAAITEEEKGMNGRNFIVGAEESYGYLIKDTARDKDAVAACCVLSELAHSLEENGTTMLARLESIHRKHGLYQEGLVSIVKMGREGANEISEMMSRFRSSTPGMLAGEKVVGLLDFETQKNHDLISSKVKNIDLPKSNVLQFVTEKGSRITVRPSGTEPKIKFYVSVNTTLQENDDYLEKKTALTSQIAALFHAVGAA
;
A
#
# COMPACT_ATOMS: atom_id res chain seq x y z
N LYS A 1 8.72 51.15 -13.25
CA LYS A 1 9.67 50.96 -12.13
C LYS A 1 10.54 52.19 -11.90
N ALA A 2 11.39 52.59 -12.85
CA ALA A 2 12.25 53.78 -12.72
C ALA A 2 11.48 55.09 -12.48
N GLU A 3 10.26 55.22 -13.02
CA GLU A 3 9.38 56.36 -12.74
C GLU A 3 8.84 56.34 -11.30
N GLY A 4 8.34 55.20 -10.82
CA GLY A 4 7.92 55.06 -9.43
C GLY A 4 9.04 55.29 -8.41
N GLU A 5 10.26 54.86 -8.71
CA GLU A 5 11.44 55.14 -7.88
C GLU A 5 11.74 56.64 -7.82
N ARG A 6 11.70 57.33 -8.97
CA ARG A 6 11.86 58.79 -9.03
C ARG A 6 10.76 59.53 -8.26
N SER A 7 9.52 59.02 -8.30
CA SER A 7 8.41 59.58 -7.51
C SER A 7 8.62 59.41 -6.01
N ILE A 8 9.04 58.22 -5.55
CA ILE A 8 9.38 57.99 -4.14
C ILE A 8 10.54 58.89 -3.72
N GLU A 9 11.57 59.00 -4.55
CA GLU A 9 12.73 59.85 -4.28
C GLU A 9 12.35 61.34 -4.19
N ALA A 10 11.52 61.83 -5.10
CA ALA A 10 11.03 63.19 -5.11
C ALA A 10 10.20 63.51 -3.86
N GLU A 11 9.38 62.56 -3.40
CA GLU A 11 8.56 62.73 -2.20
C GLU A 11 9.40 62.72 -0.92
N MET A 12 10.35 61.79 -0.79
CA MET A 12 11.25 61.73 0.38
C MET A 12 12.12 62.99 0.51
N LYS A 13 12.53 63.59 -0.62
CA LYS A 13 13.27 64.87 -0.64
C LYS A 13 12.46 66.06 -0.12
N LYS A 14 11.14 66.08 -0.28
CA LYS A 14 10.28 67.17 0.24
C LYS A 14 10.24 67.21 1.77
N GLY A 15 10.34 66.05 2.42
CA GLY A 15 10.24 65.93 3.88
C GLY A 15 11.54 66.20 4.66
N GLY A 16 12.67 66.48 3.98
CA GLY A 16 13.98 66.71 4.62
C GLY A 16 14.57 65.51 5.38
N GLY A 17 13.91 64.35 5.33
CA GLY A 17 14.31 63.13 6.02
C GLY A 17 15.34 62.30 5.24
N ARG A 18 16.12 61.50 5.96
CA ARG A 18 17.04 60.52 5.34
C ARG A 18 16.24 59.33 4.81
N TYR A 19 16.53 58.90 3.58
CA TYR A 19 15.90 57.74 2.95
C TYR A 19 16.90 56.83 2.26
N HIS A 20 16.56 55.54 2.14
CA HIS A 20 17.29 54.58 1.31
C HIS A 20 16.28 53.77 0.48
N ILE A 21 16.50 53.68 -0.82
CA ILE A 21 15.74 52.81 -1.73
C ILE A 21 16.61 51.61 -2.06
N VAL A 22 16.28 50.42 -1.57
CA VAL A 22 17.05 49.20 -1.85
C VAL A 22 16.40 48.43 -3.01
N ARG A 23 17.05 48.42 -4.17
CA ARG A 23 16.64 47.56 -5.30
C ARG A 23 17.15 46.14 -5.10
N THR A 24 16.29 45.18 -5.40
CA THR A 24 16.63 43.76 -5.40
C THR A 24 16.08 43.05 -6.64
N SER A 25 16.55 41.83 -6.90
CA SER A 25 16.14 41.00 -8.03
C SER A 25 15.82 39.58 -7.57
N TRP A 26 14.81 38.97 -8.20
CA TRP A 26 14.48 37.55 -8.05
C TRP A 26 14.35 37.14 -6.58
N LEU A 27 13.60 37.94 -5.82
CA LEU A 27 13.35 37.69 -4.40
C LEU A 27 12.61 36.36 -4.24
N TYR A 28 13.13 35.49 -3.38
CA TYR A 28 12.52 34.19 -3.09
C TYR A 28 12.61 33.86 -1.59
N ASP A 29 11.72 32.98 -1.16
CA ASP A 29 11.68 32.40 0.17
C ASP A 29 11.01 31.02 0.11
N ASN A 30 11.09 30.23 1.17
CA ASN A 30 10.36 28.97 1.30
C ASN A 30 8.87 29.17 1.65
N VAL A 31 8.44 30.41 1.87
CA VAL A 31 7.03 30.81 2.04
C VAL A 31 6.55 31.83 1.00
N GLY A 32 5.23 31.98 0.90
CA GLY A 32 4.59 32.95 0.00
C GLY A 32 4.57 32.51 -1.47
N VAL A 33 4.08 33.38 -2.34
CA VAL A 33 3.98 33.12 -3.79
C VAL A 33 5.22 33.69 -4.49
N ASN A 34 6.20 32.84 -4.78
CA ASN A 34 7.45 33.23 -5.42
C ASN A 34 8.00 32.10 -6.31
N PHE A 35 9.14 32.32 -6.98
CA PHE A 35 9.70 31.33 -7.90
C PHE A 35 10.08 30.01 -7.21
N PHE A 36 10.69 30.07 -6.02
CA PHE A 36 11.06 28.88 -5.24
C PHE A 36 9.82 28.03 -4.94
N THR A 37 8.80 28.61 -4.30
CA THR A 37 7.57 27.86 -3.95
C THR A 37 6.81 27.36 -5.18
N THR A 38 6.88 28.08 -6.30
CA THR A 38 6.33 27.62 -7.58
C THR A 38 7.07 26.40 -8.13
N MET A 39 8.41 26.39 -8.09
CA MET A 39 9.20 25.24 -8.53
C MET A 39 8.93 24.02 -7.64
N VAL A 40 8.95 24.17 -6.32
CA VAL A 40 8.62 23.10 -5.38
C VAL A 40 7.26 22.49 -5.70
N LYS A 41 6.24 23.32 -5.88
CA LYS A 41 4.90 22.86 -6.26
C LYS A 41 4.91 22.07 -7.57
N LEU A 42 5.49 22.63 -8.63
CA LEU A 42 5.48 22.00 -9.93
C LEU A 42 6.28 20.69 -9.93
N GLY A 43 7.37 20.60 -9.18
CA GLY A 43 8.18 19.38 -9.07
C GLY A 43 7.48 18.25 -8.31
N GLN A 44 6.57 18.58 -7.39
CA GLN A 44 5.72 17.57 -6.73
C GLN A 44 4.64 17.01 -7.67
N GLU A 45 4.24 17.79 -8.68
CA GLU A 45 3.15 17.47 -9.60
C GLU A 45 3.64 16.85 -10.91
N ARG A 46 4.91 17.06 -11.29
CA ARG A 46 5.44 16.75 -12.62
C ARG A 46 6.88 16.26 -12.53
N SER A 47 7.19 15.18 -13.25
CA SER A 47 8.56 14.70 -13.46
C SER A 47 9.35 15.53 -14.47
N LYS A 48 8.70 16.44 -15.21
CA LYS A 48 9.32 17.27 -16.26
C LYS A 48 8.73 18.68 -16.30
N ILE A 49 9.58 19.71 -16.29
CA ILE A 49 9.17 21.13 -16.25
C ILE A 49 9.97 21.95 -17.27
N LYS A 50 9.26 22.81 -18.02
CA LYS A 50 9.87 23.78 -18.94
C LYS A 50 10.13 25.10 -18.20
N VAL A 51 11.36 25.60 -18.23
CA VAL A 51 11.77 26.82 -17.52
C VAL A 51 12.66 27.69 -18.41
N VAL A 52 12.46 29.01 -18.37
CA VAL A 52 13.19 29.97 -19.20
C VAL A 52 14.72 29.93 -18.92
N TYR A 53 15.56 29.84 -19.95
CA TYR A 53 17.03 29.77 -19.78
C TYR A 53 17.80 31.01 -20.27
N ASP A 54 17.18 31.84 -21.10
CA ASP A 54 17.81 32.99 -21.77
C ASP A 54 17.68 34.32 -20.99
N GLN A 55 17.03 34.31 -19.82
CA GLN A 55 17.05 35.42 -18.86
C GLN A 55 18.09 35.17 -17.77
N ARG A 56 18.92 36.17 -17.49
CA ARG A 56 19.99 36.13 -16.48
C ARG A 56 19.73 37.11 -15.34
N GLY A 57 20.05 36.68 -14.13
CA GLY A 57 19.89 37.50 -12.93
C GLY A 57 20.51 36.83 -11.72
N THR A 58 20.21 37.37 -10.55
CA THR A 58 20.71 36.86 -9.27
C THR A 58 19.53 36.62 -8.33
N PRO A 59 19.23 35.35 -7.98
CA PRO A 59 18.28 35.03 -6.93
C PRO A 59 18.67 35.72 -5.63
N THR A 60 17.70 36.29 -4.94
CA THR A 60 17.93 36.93 -3.63
C THR A 60 17.03 36.28 -2.60
N TYR A 61 17.61 35.64 -1.59
CA TYR A 61 16.86 35.10 -0.47
C TYR A 61 16.32 36.24 0.39
N ALA A 62 15.02 36.19 0.72
CA ALA A 62 14.40 37.21 1.54
C ALA A 62 15.02 37.32 2.94
N GLY A 63 15.51 36.22 3.51
CA GLY A 63 16.30 36.25 4.75
C GLY A 63 17.59 37.06 4.63
N SER A 64 18.37 36.85 3.56
CA SER A 64 19.58 37.64 3.28
C SER A 64 19.26 39.13 3.10
N LEU A 65 18.17 39.46 2.40
CA LEU A 65 17.72 40.84 2.25
C LEU A 65 17.27 41.44 3.60
N SER A 66 16.55 40.68 4.42
CA SER A 66 16.11 41.11 5.75
C SER A 66 17.29 41.44 6.65
N ASP A 67 18.32 40.58 6.70
CA ASP A 67 19.55 40.85 7.46
C ASP A 67 20.23 42.13 6.99
N ALA A 68 20.37 42.29 5.67
CA ALA A 68 20.93 43.47 5.04
C ALA A 68 20.16 44.75 5.41
N LEU A 69 18.83 44.73 5.35
CA LEU A 69 17.98 45.86 5.71
C LEU A 69 18.07 46.18 7.20
N ARG A 70 18.07 45.16 8.07
CA ARG A 70 18.26 45.34 9.51
C ARG A 70 19.60 46.00 9.81
N MET A 71 20.69 45.56 9.18
CA MET A 71 22.02 46.15 9.34
C MET A 71 22.07 47.59 8.83
N LEU A 72 21.42 47.89 7.70
CA LEU A 72 21.30 49.25 7.16
C LEU A 72 20.60 50.19 8.16
N VAL A 73 19.51 49.73 8.77
CA VAL A 73 18.78 50.49 9.79
C VAL A 73 19.63 50.68 11.05
N LEU A 74 20.31 49.62 11.53
CA LEU A 74 21.14 49.67 12.73
C LEU A 74 22.39 50.56 12.56
N LYS A 75 22.96 50.65 11.35
CA LYS A 75 24.10 51.55 11.08
C LYS A 75 23.76 53.05 11.13
N GLY A 76 22.49 53.43 11.15
CA GLY A 76 22.08 54.80 11.47
C GLY A 76 22.70 55.89 10.57
N GLY A 77 23.11 57.02 11.17
CA GLY A 77 23.59 58.29 10.59
C GLY A 77 24.53 58.23 9.38
N ASP A 78 25.32 57.16 9.28
CA ASP A 78 26.58 57.16 8.53
C ASP A 78 26.45 56.78 7.05
N VAL A 79 25.23 56.50 6.59
CA VAL A 79 24.96 56.13 5.20
C VAL A 79 24.22 57.25 4.47
N LYS A 80 24.84 57.82 3.43
CA LYS A 80 24.21 58.82 2.54
C LYS A 80 22.89 58.28 1.97
N SER A 81 21.87 59.13 1.95
CA SER A 81 20.58 58.80 1.34
C SER A 81 20.72 58.55 -0.17
N GLY A 82 19.90 57.64 -0.70
CA GLY A 82 19.91 57.32 -2.12
C GLY A 82 19.46 55.90 -2.45
N VAL A 83 19.70 55.51 -3.70
CA VAL A 83 19.37 54.18 -4.22
C VAL A 83 20.56 53.25 -4.02
N LEU A 84 20.30 52.11 -3.39
CA LEU A 84 21.25 51.04 -3.14
C LEU A 84 20.77 49.76 -3.83
N HIS A 85 21.69 48.88 -4.21
CA HIS A 85 21.34 47.59 -4.80
C HIS A 85 21.77 46.46 -3.87
N PHE A 86 20.86 45.55 -3.57
CA PHE A 86 21.15 44.32 -2.85
C PHE A 86 20.61 43.10 -3.58
N SER A 87 21.52 42.15 -3.80
CA SER A 87 21.22 40.77 -4.13
C SER A 87 22.26 39.90 -3.43
N ASP A 88 21.97 38.60 -3.31
CA ASP A 88 23.02 37.61 -3.06
C ASP A 88 24.06 37.66 -4.20
N GLU A 89 25.11 36.85 -4.11
CA GLU A 89 26.16 36.82 -5.12
C GLU A 89 26.02 35.69 -6.15
N GLY A 90 26.35 36.01 -7.40
CA GLY A 90 26.45 35.07 -8.52
C GLY A 90 25.41 35.39 -9.58
N VAL A 91 25.60 34.89 -10.80
CA VAL A 91 24.64 35.05 -11.89
C VAL A 91 24.18 33.68 -12.36
N THR A 92 22.88 33.52 -12.57
CA THR A 92 22.28 32.29 -13.09
C THR A 92 21.10 32.62 -14.00
N CYS A 93 20.50 31.61 -14.62
CA CYS A 93 19.23 31.71 -15.31
C CYS A 93 18.12 31.01 -14.52
N TRP A 94 16.85 31.25 -14.86
CA TRP A 94 15.72 30.62 -14.15
C TRP A 94 15.78 29.08 -14.22
N ALA A 95 16.14 28.51 -15.38
CA ALA A 95 16.28 27.06 -15.54
C ALA A 95 17.36 26.47 -14.62
N SER A 96 18.53 27.11 -14.53
CA SER A 96 19.60 26.65 -13.64
C SER A 96 19.28 26.87 -12.17
N PHE A 97 18.53 27.93 -11.83
CA PHE A 97 18.04 28.12 -10.47
C PHE A 97 16.99 27.06 -10.09
N ALA A 98 16.08 26.71 -10.99
CA ALA A 98 15.12 25.62 -10.80
C ALA A 98 15.82 24.27 -10.56
N ARG A 99 16.86 23.95 -11.36
CA ARG A 99 17.67 22.74 -11.13
C ARG A 99 18.29 22.72 -9.75
N ALA A 100 18.89 23.83 -9.31
CA ALA A 100 19.49 23.92 -7.99
C ALA A 100 18.46 23.78 -6.85
N ILE A 101 17.22 24.28 -7.04
CA ILE A 101 16.13 24.08 -6.08
C ILE A 101 15.79 22.59 -5.97
N PHE A 102 15.64 21.89 -7.10
CA PHE A 102 15.34 20.47 -7.10
C PHE A 102 16.49 19.62 -6.56
N GLU A 103 17.74 19.97 -6.88
CA GLU A 103 18.93 19.34 -6.32
C GLU A 103 18.97 19.46 -4.79
N GLU A 104 18.77 20.67 -4.24
CA GLU A 104 18.80 20.90 -2.79
C GLU A 104 17.61 20.27 -2.05
N LEU A 105 16.49 20.04 -2.74
CA LEU A 105 15.32 19.36 -2.19
C LEU A 105 15.31 17.85 -2.48
N GLU A 106 16.35 17.34 -3.15
CA GLU A 106 16.45 15.95 -3.60
C GLU A 106 15.24 15.49 -4.43
N MET A 107 14.73 16.36 -5.29
CA MET A 107 13.60 16.08 -6.18
C MET A 107 14.07 15.61 -7.55
N ASP A 108 13.60 14.44 -7.98
CA ASP A 108 13.87 13.89 -9.33
C ASP A 108 12.93 14.53 -10.38
N VAL A 109 13.34 15.68 -10.91
CA VAL A 109 12.57 16.48 -11.87
C VAL A 109 13.45 16.95 -13.03
N GLU A 110 13.09 16.58 -14.25
CA GLU A 110 13.77 17.01 -15.46
C GLU A 110 13.43 18.48 -15.80
N VAL A 111 14.43 19.37 -15.74
CA VAL A 111 14.28 20.79 -16.14
C VAL A 111 14.71 21.01 -17.58
N VAL A 112 13.73 21.21 -18.45
CA VAL A 112 13.91 21.58 -19.87
C VAL A 112 14.04 23.10 -20.00
N GLY A 113 15.18 23.57 -20.50
CA GLY A 113 15.37 24.98 -20.81
C GLY A 113 14.53 25.39 -22.03
N ILE A 114 13.73 26.45 -21.91
CA ILE A 114 13.04 27.10 -23.04
C ILE A 114 13.45 28.57 -23.18
N THR A 115 13.28 29.14 -24.36
CA THR A 115 13.54 30.57 -24.60
C THR A 115 12.40 31.44 -24.07
N THR A 116 12.64 32.73 -23.88
CA THR A 116 11.62 33.70 -23.48
C THR A 116 10.50 33.79 -24.51
N SER A 117 10.79 33.60 -25.81
CA SER A 117 9.77 33.59 -26.88
C SER A 117 8.83 32.38 -26.81
N GLU A 118 9.29 31.26 -26.27
CA GLU A 118 8.47 30.06 -26.05
C GLU A 118 7.58 30.18 -24.79
N TYR A 119 7.76 31.24 -23.98
CA TYR A 119 6.98 31.51 -22.78
C TYR A 119 6.55 32.99 -22.72
N PRO A 120 5.63 33.41 -23.60
CA PRO A 120 5.22 34.81 -23.68
C PRO A 120 4.48 35.23 -22.40
N THR A 121 5.05 36.18 -21.66
CA THR A 121 4.39 36.83 -20.53
C THR A 121 3.92 38.23 -20.91
N HIS A 122 2.78 38.67 -20.37
CA HIS A 122 2.25 40.02 -20.62
C HIS A 122 3.25 41.16 -20.33
N ALA A 123 4.16 40.96 -19.37
CA ALA A 123 5.23 41.90 -19.07
C ALA A 123 6.53 41.50 -19.78
N LEU A 124 7.13 42.42 -20.52
CA LEU A 124 8.48 42.26 -21.08
C LEU A 124 9.51 42.22 -19.94
N ARG A 125 10.21 41.10 -19.80
CA ARG A 125 11.26 40.92 -18.81
C ARG A 125 12.62 41.22 -19.45
N PRO A 126 13.53 41.94 -18.78
CA PRO A 126 14.87 42.17 -19.31
C PRO A 126 15.63 40.85 -19.42
N ALA A 127 16.41 40.69 -20.50
CA ALA A 127 17.27 39.53 -20.69
C ALA A 127 18.38 39.44 -19.61
N ASN A 128 18.76 40.57 -19.02
CA ASN A 128 19.70 40.64 -17.90
C ASN A 128 19.18 41.59 -16.81
N SER A 129 18.88 41.03 -15.64
CA SER A 129 18.45 41.77 -14.45
C SER A 129 19.45 41.67 -13.29
N HIS A 130 20.71 41.32 -13.56
CA HIS A 130 21.75 41.25 -12.53
C HIS A 130 21.98 42.64 -11.91
N LEU A 131 21.88 42.71 -10.59
CA LEU A 131 22.15 43.92 -9.81
C LEU A 131 23.54 43.84 -9.17
N GLY A 132 24.38 44.83 -9.42
CA GLY A 132 25.68 44.95 -8.76
C GLY A 132 25.52 45.40 -7.31
N GLY A 133 25.77 44.52 -6.34
CA GLY A 133 25.65 44.80 -4.90
C GLY A 133 26.93 45.25 -4.17
N LYS A 134 28.03 45.53 -4.90
CA LYS A 134 29.36 45.82 -4.30
C LYS A 134 29.33 47.02 -3.36
N GLN A 135 28.72 48.14 -3.77
CA GLN A 135 28.66 49.36 -2.96
C GLN A 135 27.90 49.15 -1.65
N PHE A 136 26.76 48.44 -1.70
CA PHE A 136 25.96 48.15 -0.52
C PHE A 136 26.68 47.22 0.47
N ARG A 137 27.35 46.18 -0.04
CA ARG A 137 28.12 45.24 0.81
C ARG A 137 29.34 45.90 1.45
N THR A 138 30.10 46.68 0.69
CA THR A 138 31.25 47.45 1.23
C THR A 138 30.80 48.42 2.31
N LEU A 139 29.70 49.13 2.06
CA LEU A 139 29.12 50.06 3.03
C LEU A 139 28.74 49.38 4.35
N LEU A 140 28.14 48.18 4.29
CA LEU A 140 27.66 47.47 5.47
C LEU A 140 28.67 46.48 6.06
N ASN A 141 29.86 46.32 5.45
CA ASN A 141 30.83 45.28 5.78
C ASN A 141 30.19 43.88 5.83
N LEU A 142 29.27 43.61 4.89
CA LEU A 142 28.60 42.31 4.79
C LEU A 142 29.50 41.30 4.10
N GLU A 143 29.59 40.11 4.68
CA GLU A 143 30.23 38.97 4.04
C GLU A 143 29.54 38.61 2.72
N LYS A 144 30.33 38.01 1.84
CA LYS A 144 29.97 37.68 0.47
C LYS A 144 29.22 36.33 0.46
N ARG A 145 27.89 36.36 0.59
CA ARG A 145 27.04 35.16 0.48
C ARG A 145 26.57 34.95 -0.96
N THR A 146 26.80 33.77 -1.50
CA THR A 146 26.33 33.37 -2.83
C THR A 146 24.85 32.99 -2.82
N TRP A 147 24.17 33.11 -3.96
CA TRP A 147 22.76 32.68 -4.08
C TRP A 147 22.60 31.18 -3.79
N LYS A 148 23.65 30.36 -4.04
CA LYS A 148 23.63 28.93 -3.71
C LYS A 148 23.64 28.69 -2.20
N GLU A 149 24.48 29.39 -1.45
CA GLU A 149 24.48 29.31 0.02
C GLU A 149 23.18 29.84 0.60
N SER A 150 22.66 30.94 0.07
CA SER A 150 21.35 31.48 0.44
C SER A 150 20.20 30.52 0.11
N LEU A 151 20.29 29.74 -0.97
CA LEU A 151 19.33 28.69 -1.30
C LEU A 151 19.36 27.58 -0.24
N LYS A 152 20.55 27.12 0.17
CA LYS A 152 20.71 26.15 1.26
C LYS A 152 20.07 26.64 2.55
N MET A 153 20.30 27.89 2.91
CA MET A 153 19.67 28.51 4.09
C MET A 153 18.14 28.60 3.97
N CYS A 154 17.64 28.96 2.78
CA CYS A 154 16.21 29.02 2.49
C CYS A 154 15.55 27.65 2.60
N VAL A 155 16.20 26.59 2.08
CA VAL A 155 15.71 25.22 2.24
C VAL A 155 15.77 24.81 3.71
N GLY A 156 16.86 25.15 4.41
CA GLY A 156 17.12 24.77 5.79
C GLY A 156 17.51 23.29 5.92
N SER A 157 17.97 22.88 7.09
CA SER A 157 18.19 21.45 7.36
C SER A 157 16.87 20.67 7.27
N GLU A 158 16.96 19.36 7.10
CA GLU A 158 15.79 18.48 7.17
C GLU A 158 15.01 18.70 8.48
N LEU A 159 15.73 18.83 9.60
CA LEU A 159 15.13 19.11 10.90
C LEU A 159 14.36 20.45 10.92
N GLU A 160 14.89 21.51 10.32
CA GLU A 160 14.19 22.78 10.22
C GLU A 160 12.92 22.67 9.37
N ARG A 161 12.95 21.90 8.27
CA ARG A 161 11.75 21.59 7.49
C ARG A 161 10.72 20.82 8.31
N VAL A 162 11.16 19.78 9.01
CA VAL A 162 10.36 18.95 9.92
C VAL A 162 9.68 19.81 10.98
N LYS A 163 10.44 20.66 11.68
CA LYS A 163 9.92 21.57 12.72
C LYS A 163 8.90 22.56 12.13
N ARG A 164 9.13 23.08 10.92
CA ARG A 164 8.15 23.95 10.22
C ARG A 164 6.83 23.23 9.96
N ARG A 165 6.87 21.98 9.50
CA ARG A 165 5.67 21.16 9.28
C ARG A 165 4.94 20.85 10.59
N ALA A 166 5.68 20.43 11.62
CA ALA A 166 5.14 20.16 12.95
C ALA A 166 4.46 21.41 13.56
N LYS A 167 5.02 22.61 13.36
CA LYS A 167 4.43 23.87 13.85
C LYS A 167 3.05 24.20 13.27
N VAL A 168 2.69 23.62 12.12
CA VAL A 168 1.33 23.72 11.56
C VAL A 168 0.36 22.86 12.38
N TRP A 169 0.81 21.68 12.80
CA TRP A 169 0.04 20.71 13.58
C TRP A 169 -0.12 21.10 15.05
N SER A 170 0.75 21.98 15.58
CA SER A 170 0.61 22.55 16.92
C SER A 170 -0.45 23.66 17.02
N LYS A 171 -1.29 23.86 15.99
CA LYS A 171 -2.27 24.96 15.89
C LYS A 171 -3.62 24.45 15.39
N ALA A 172 -4.67 25.27 15.49
CA ALA A 172 -5.97 24.95 14.88
C ALA A 172 -5.83 24.80 13.34
N PRO A 173 -6.62 23.94 12.68
CA PRO A 173 -7.83 23.25 13.16
C PRO A 173 -7.61 21.86 13.75
N TYR A 174 -6.35 21.44 13.98
CA TYR A 174 -6.07 20.13 14.59
C TYR A 174 -6.66 20.04 16.01
N ASP A 175 -7.04 18.83 16.41
CA ASP A 175 -7.65 18.57 17.71
C ASP A 175 -6.69 18.92 18.87
N LYS A 176 -7.23 19.05 20.08
CA LYS A 176 -6.45 19.51 21.24
C LYS A 176 -5.30 18.55 21.56
N GLU A 177 -5.53 17.25 21.52
CA GLU A 177 -4.51 16.24 21.83
C GLU A 177 -3.35 16.31 20.84
N THR A 178 -3.64 16.37 19.54
CA THR A 178 -2.64 16.57 18.48
C THR A 178 -1.82 17.84 18.73
N ARG A 179 -2.49 18.96 19.03
CA ARG A 179 -1.80 20.25 19.23
C ARG A 179 -0.88 20.23 20.45
N ASP A 180 -1.34 19.64 21.55
CA ASP A 180 -0.58 19.54 22.80
C ASP A 180 0.62 18.60 22.63
N THR A 181 0.42 17.43 22.04
CA THR A 181 1.50 16.44 21.78
C THR A 181 2.57 17.01 20.86
N VAL A 182 2.19 17.61 19.73
CA VAL A 182 3.17 18.19 18.80
C VAL A 182 3.83 19.44 19.40
N GLY A 183 3.08 20.23 20.17
CA GLY A 183 3.61 21.36 20.93
C GLY A 183 4.71 20.95 21.90
N MET A 184 4.49 19.86 22.66
CA MET A 184 5.48 19.26 23.56
C MET A 184 6.71 18.76 22.80
N TRP A 185 6.53 18.03 21.69
CA TRP A 185 7.68 17.57 20.87
C TRP A 185 8.55 18.72 20.38
N LEU A 186 7.92 19.83 19.99
CA LEU A 186 8.63 21.05 19.57
C LEU A 186 9.33 21.75 20.74
N SER A 187 8.70 21.87 21.90
CA SER A 187 9.30 22.55 23.06
C SER A 187 10.43 21.76 23.71
N GLU A 188 10.32 20.43 23.74
CA GLU A 188 11.34 19.53 24.29
C GLU A 188 12.39 19.08 23.26
N ASN A 189 12.31 19.60 22.03
CA ASN A 189 13.23 19.27 20.94
C ASN A 189 13.38 17.75 20.69
N LYS A 190 12.25 17.03 20.59
CA LYS A 190 12.23 15.58 20.28
C LYS A 190 12.50 15.34 18.79
N GLU A 191 13.74 15.57 18.36
CA GLU A 191 14.12 15.59 16.94
C GLU A 191 13.80 14.29 16.19
N ASP A 192 14.06 13.13 16.80
CA ASP A 192 13.80 11.83 16.17
C ASP A 192 12.31 11.61 15.90
N VAL A 193 11.46 11.85 16.91
CA VAL A 193 10.01 11.68 16.82
C VAL A 193 9.41 12.67 15.81
N LEU A 194 9.86 13.92 15.84
CA LEU A 194 9.46 14.94 14.87
C LEU A 194 9.84 14.53 13.45
N THR A 195 11.08 14.04 13.27
CA THR A 195 11.57 13.63 11.96
C THR A 195 10.74 12.47 11.44
N GLU A 196 10.56 11.41 12.23
CA GLU A 196 9.78 10.23 11.83
C GLU A 196 8.33 10.58 11.45
N ALA A 197 7.70 11.49 12.19
CA ALA A 197 6.31 11.92 11.97
C ALA A 197 6.10 12.91 10.81
N PHE A 198 7.11 13.75 10.48
CA PHE A 198 6.94 14.89 9.58
C PHE A 198 7.94 14.99 8.41
N HIS A 199 8.95 14.12 8.29
CA HIS A 199 9.92 14.21 7.18
C HIS A 199 9.27 14.00 5.81
N LYS A 200 8.21 13.18 5.74
CA LYS A 200 7.44 12.89 4.52
C LYS A 200 5.93 12.83 4.77
N ASP A 201 5.17 12.61 3.71
CA ASP A 201 3.77 12.21 3.80
C ASP A 201 3.69 10.69 3.85
N ILE A 202 2.69 10.16 4.56
CA ILE A 202 2.41 8.74 4.54
C ILE A 202 2.13 8.30 3.10
N THR A 203 2.73 7.18 2.70
CA THR A 203 2.60 6.72 1.32
C THR A 203 1.23 6.09 1.14
N PHE A 204 0.41 6.70 0.28
CA PHE A 204 -0.81 6.08 -0.24
C PHE A 204 -0.39 5.05 -1.30
N GLY A 205 -0.30 3.80 -0.87
CA GLY A 205 0.01 2.67 -1.73
C GLY A 205 -1.15 2.34 -2.66
N THR A 206 -0.90 1.41 -3.59
CA THR A 206 -1.86 1.05 -4.63
C THR A 206 -3.11 0.31 -4.13
N GLY A 207 -3.26 0.09 -2.81
CA GLY A 207 -4.46 -0.50 -2.19
C GLY A 207 -4.96 0.27 -0.97
N GLY A 208 -4.36 1.43 -0.66
CA GLY A 208 -4.63 2.19 0.56
C GLY A 208 -3.39 2.67 1.30
N MET A 209 -3.56 3.07 2.56
CA MET A 209 -2.48 3.51 3.45
C MET A 209 -2.36 2.59 4.66
N ARG A 210 -1.13 2.41 5.16
CA ARG A 210 -0.85 1.77 6.45
C ARG A 210 0.30 2.51 7.10
N GLY A 211 0.26 2.64 8.43
CA GLY A 211 1.34 3.25 9.18
C GLY A 211 1.02 3.35 10.66
N ILE A 212 2.04 3.77 11.41
CA ILE A 212 1.92 4.01 12.85
C ILE A 212 0.88 5.11 13.09
N CYS A 213 0.01 4.91 14.08
CA CYS A 213 -0.95 5.90 14.53
C CYS A 213 -0.27 7.06 15.28
N GLY A 214 -0.78 8.27 15.10
CA GLY A 214 -0.38 9.43 15.89
C GLY A 214 -0.28 10.73 15.10
N PRO A 215 0.11 11.84 15.75
CA PRO A 215 0.28 13.13 15.11
C PRO A 215 1.38 13.08 14.05
N GLY A 216 1.10 13.58 12.84
CA GLY A 216 2.10 13.61 11.78
C GLY A 216 1.52 13.47 10.39
N THR A 217 2.26 13.97 9.41
CA THR A 217 1.94 13.76 7.99
C THR A 217 2.34 12.36 7.52
N ASN A 218 3.30 11.72 8.20
CA ASN A 218 3.74 10.34 7.97
C ASN A 218 3.12 9.33 8.95
N ARG A 219 1.90 9.60 9.44
CA ARG A 219 1.19 8.79 10.43
C ARG A 219 -0.27 8.60 10.04
N ILE A 220 -0.91 7.56 10.58
CA ILE A 220 -2.37 7.41 10.51
C ILE A 220 -3.01 8.25 11.62
N ASN A 221 -3.93 9.13 11.24
CA ASN A 221 -4.72 9.97 12.13
C ASN A 221 -5.94 10.52 11.39
N ALA A 222 -6.86 11.14 12.12
CA ALA A 222 -8.10 11.69 11.57
C ALA A 222 -7.87 12.69 10.42
N ALA A 223 -6.81 13.50 10.49
CA ALA A 223 -6.49 14.49 9.46
C ALA A 223 -6.07 13.83 8.13
N VAL A 224 -5.22 12.81 8.20
CA VAL A 224 -4.77 12.03 7.05
C VAL A 224 -5.94 11.22 6.44
N ILE A 225 -6.74 10.56 7.28
CA ILE A 225 -7.94 9.81 6.84
C ILE A 225 -8.96 10.74 6.18
N SER A 226 -9.15 11.94 6.72
CA SER A 226 -10.02 12.97 6.16
C SER A 226 -9.56 13.41 4.77
N GLY A 227 -8.27 13.68 4.61
CA GLY A 227 -7.68 14.05 3.32
C GLY A 227 -7.79 12.92 2.29
N ALA A 228 -7.49 11.69 2.69
CA ALA A 228 -7.65 10.51 1.84
C ALA A 228 -9.11 10.33 1.37
N THR A 229 -10.07 10.43 2.30
CA THR A 229 -11.50 10.30 1.99
C THR A 229 -11.99 11.43 1.10
N GLN A 230 -11.54 12.67 1.32
CA GLN A 230 -11.89 13.78 0.44
C GLN A 230 -11.31 13.59 -0.98
N GLY A 231 -10.12 13.01 -1.12
CA GLY A 231 -9.55 12.64 -2.41
C GLY A 231 -10.37 11.55 -3.11
N LEU A 232 -10.80 10.52 -2.37
CA LEU A 232 -11.72 9.49 -2.86
C LEU A 232 -13.05 10.10 -3.33
N VAL A 233 -13.66 10.99 -2.53
CA VAL A 233 -14.88 11.73 -2.90
C VAL A 233 -14.70 12.50 -4.20
N ASN A 234 -13.60 13.26 -4.33
CA ASN A 234 -13.32 14.06 -5.52
C ASN A 234 -13.25 13.16 -6.77
N TYR A 235 -12.64 11.98 -6.63
CA TYR A 235 -12.55 11.01 -7.70
C TYR A 235 -13.91 10.37 -8.04
N ILE A 236 -14.68 9.93 -7.04
CA ILE A 236 -16.05 9.41 -7.22
C ILE A 236 -16.91 10.42 -7.97
N LYS A 237 -16.91 11.69 -7.54
CA LYS A 237 -17.68 12.76 -8.19
C LYS A 237 -17.22 13.02 -9.62
N LYS A 238 -15.97 12.72 -9.97
CA LYS A 238 -15.47 12.85 -11.35
C LYS A 238 -15.92 11.67 -12.22
N THR A 239 -15.96 10.45 -11.70
CA THR A 239 -16.28 9.25 -12.48
C THR A 239 -17.76 8.91 -12.52
N LYS A 240 -18.55 9.38 -11.54
CA LYS A 240 -19.98 9.05 -11.38
C LYS A 240 -20.90 10.27 -11.59
N GLN A 241 -20.48 11.26 -12.39
CA GLN A 241 -21.24 12.51 -12.65
C GLN A 241 -22.66 12.30 -13.20
N HIS A 242 -22.86 11.19 -13.93
CA HIS A 242 -24.14 10.85 -14.57
C HIS A 242 -24.83 9.64 -13.90
N SER A 243 -24.50 9.35 -12.64
CA SER A 243 -25.17 8.27 -11.91
C SER A 243 -26.66 8.61 -11.74
N SER A 244 -27.53 7.70 -12.16
CA SER A 244 -28.98 7.80 -11.95
C SER A 244 -29.40 7.33 -10.55
N THR A 245 -28.49 6.72 -9.79
CA THR A 245 -28.70 6.25 -8.42
C THR A 245 -27.89 7.07 -7.41
N PRO A 246 -28.38 7.20 -6.16
CA PRO A 246 -27.60 7.81 -5.09
C PRO A 246 -26.24 7.13 -4.91
N LEU A 247 -25.20 7.94 -4.70
CA LEU A 247 -23.84 7.43 -4.47
C LEU A 247 -23.73 6.92 -3.04
N LYS A 248 -23.35 5.65 -2.90
CA LYS A 248 -23.21 4.96 -1.61
C LYS A 248 -21.79 4.41 -1.46
N VAL A 249 -21.24 4.49 -0.25
CA VAL A 249 -19.94 3.91 0.10
C VAL A 249 -20.09 3.11 1.39
N ALA A 250 -19.69 1.83 1.36
CA ALA A 250 -19.70 0.97 2.54
C ALA A 250 -18.42 1.12 3.36
N ILE A 251 -18.52 1.02 4.69
CA ILE A 251 -17.41 1.24 5.61
C ILE A 251 -17.40 0.13 6.67
N ALA A 252 -16.28 -0.56 6.78
CA ALA A 252 -15.99 -1.55 7.83
C ALA A 252 -14.67 -1.20 8.53
N TYR A 253 -14.37 -1.90 9.62
CA TYR A 253 -13.15 -1.70 10.38
C TYR A 253 -12.84 -2.92 11.26
N ASP A 254 -11.59 -3.03 11.71
CA ASP A 254 -11.11 -4.11 12.60
C ASP A 254 -11.00 -3.67 14.07
N CYS A 255 -10.43 -4.53 14.91
CA CYS A 255 -10.31 -4.32 16.36
C CYS A 255 -9.21 -3.33 16.79
N ARG A 256 -8.47 -2.72 15.87
CA ARG A 256 -7.33 -1.84 16.21
C ARG A 256 -7.76 -0.55 16.90
N HIS A 257 -6.81 0.04 17.61
CA HIS A 257 -6.99 1.34 18.25
C HIS A 257 -7.46 2.39 17.23
N GLN A 258 -8.49 3.14 17.62
CA GLN A 258 -9.08 4.23 16.84
C GLN A 258 -9.76 3.80 15.52
N SER A 259 -9.91 2.49 15.26
CA SER A 259 -10.49 2.00 14.00
C SER A 259 -11.92 2.50 13.78
N TYR A 260 -12.77 2.48 14.82
CA TYR A 260 -14.13 3.01 14.74
C TYR A 260 -14.14 4.53 14.53
N GLU A 261 -13.30 5.26 15.24
CA GLU A 261 -13.19 6.72 15.14
C GLU A 261 -12.75 7.15 13.73
N PHE A 262 -11.81 6.44 13.11
CA PHE A 262 -11.43 6.69 11.72
C PHE A 262 -12.52 6.28 10.72
N ALA A 263 -13.30 5.25 11.01
CA ALA A 263 -14.48 4.90 10.22
C ALA A 263 -15.58 5.98 10.32
N GLU A 264 -15.83 6.53 11.51
CA GLU A 264 -16.75 7.67 11.74
C GLU A 264 -16.27 8.92 11.00
N VAL A 265 -14.97 9.23 11.04
CA VAL A 265 -14.37 10.33 10.26
C VAL A 265 -14.60 10.14 8.77
N THR A 266 -14.38 8.92 8.27
CA THR A 266 -14.62 8.57 6.86
C THR A 266 -16.09 8.81 6.48
N ALA A 267 -17.02 8.30 7.29
CA ALA A 267 -18.46 8.47 7.07
C ALA A 267 -18.87 9.95 7.03
N ARG A 268 -18.34 10.76 7.94
CA ARG A 268 -18.66 12.19 8.02
C ARG A 268 -18.11 13.00 6.85
N VAL A 269 -16.94 12.63 6.30
CA VAL A 269 -16.42 13.29 5.10
C VAL A 269 -17.25 12.92 3.87
N LEU A 270 -17.69 11.66 3.76
CA LEU A 270 -18.61 11.23 2.69
C LEU A 270 -19.95 11.98 2.77
N ALA A 271 -20.57 12.01 3.95
CA ALA A 271 -21.84 12.71 4.19
C ALA A 271 -21.72 14.22 3.95
N GLY A 272 -20.64 14.86 4.42
CA GLY A 272 -20.35 16.28 4.18
C GLY A 272 -20.17 16.62 2.69
N ASN A 273 -20.03 15.60 1.85
CA ASN A 273 -19.95 15.72 0.40
C ASN A 273 -21.20 15.20 -0.34
N GLY A 274 -22.28 14.84 0.36
CA GLY A 274 -23.51 14.35 -0.24
C GLY A 274 -23.44 12.91 -0.75
N ILE A 275 -22.51 12.09 -0.22
CA ILE A 275 -22.42 10.66 -0.52
C ILE A 275 -22.91 9.90 0.71
N GLN A 276 -23.82 8.95 0.51
CA GLN A 276 -24.36 8.14 1.59
C GLN A 276 -23.28 7.18 2.11
N ALA A 277 -22.97 7.25 3.40
CA ALA A 277 -22.05 6.35 4.08
C ALA A 277 -22.84 5.22 4.75
N LEU A 278 -22.54 3.97 4.39
CA LEU A 278 -23.10 2.77 5.01
C LEU A 278 -22.05 2.22 5.97
N LEU A 279 -22.21 2.46 7.26
CA LEU A 279 -21.22 2.14 8.29
C LEU A 279 -21.69 0.94 9.10
N TYR A 280 -20.83 -0.08 9.25
CA TYR A 280 -21.07 -1.11 10.24
C TYR A 280 -20.97 -0.52 11.66
N PRO A 281 -21.91 -0.82 12.58
CA PRO A 281 -21.87 -0.31 13.95
C PRO A 281 -20.83 -1.02 14.82
N GLU A 282 -20.36 -2.18 14.38
CA GLU A 282 -19.36 -3.01 15.03
C GLU A 282 -18.34 -3.52 14.00
N LEU A 283 -17.19 -4.00 14.47
CA LEU A 283 -16.14 -4.52 13.59
C LEU A 283 -16.65 -5.67 12.71
N ARG A 284 -16.24 -5.67 11.44
CA ARG A 284 -16.59 -6.73 10.45
C ARG A 284 -15.39 -7.05 9.55
N PRO A 285 -15.25 -8.30 9.09
CA PRO A 285 -14.17 -8.73 8.21
C PRO A 285 -14.06 -7.93 6.91
N THR A 286 -12.84 -7.85 6.38
CA THR A 286 -12.58 -7.34 5.01
C THR A 286 -13.43 -8.04 3.94
N PRO A 287 -13.55 -9.38 3.89
CA PRO A 287 -14.39 -10.04 2.87
C PRO A 287 -15.87 -9.66 2.96
N GLN A 288 -16.39 -9.41 4.16
CA GLN A 288 -17.78 -8.99 4.31
C GLN A 288 -18.00 -7.57 3.76
N LEU A 289 -17.05 -6.65 3.95
CA LEU A 289 -17.12 -5.35 3.28
C LEU A 289 -17.14 -5.52 1.75
N SER A 290 -16.26 -6.36 1.22
CA SER A 290 -16.18 -6.65 -0.22
C SER A 290 -17.52 -7.18 -0.76
N TRP A 291 -18.17 -8.10 -0.04
CA TRP A 291 -19.52 -8.56 -0.35
C TRP A 291 -20.56 -7.43 -0.27
N THR A 292 -20.55 -6.62 0.80
CA THR A 292 -21.51 -5.54 1.03
C THR A 292 -21.47 -4.46 -0.05
N VAL A 293 -20.27 -4.11 -0.53
CA VAL A 293 -20.11 -3.16 -1.64
C VAL A 293 -20.91 -3.61 -2.85
N ARG A 294 -20.79 -4.88 -3.22
CA ARG A 294 -21.47 -5.46 -4.39
C ARG A 294 -22.96 -5.63 -4.14
N ASN A 295 -23.32 -6.21 -3.00
CA ASN A 295 -24.70 -6.53 -2.65
C ASN A 295 -25.58 -5.28 -2.53
N LEU A 296 -25.03 -4.18 -2.00
CA LEU A 296 -25.77 -2.92 -1.85
C LEU A 296 -25.54 -1.95 -3.02
N GLY A 297 -24.78 -2.33 -4.05
CA GLY A 297 -24.50 -1.47 -5.21
C GLY A 297 -23.79 -0.17 -4.82
N CYS A 298 -22.80 -0.27 -3.92
CA CYS A 298 -21.96 0.86 -3.54
C CYS A 298 -20.96 1.18 -4.65
N VAL A 299 -20.61 2.46 -4.81
CA VAL A 299 -19.61 2.89 -5.80
C VAL A 299 -18.18 2.71 -5.32
N ALA A 300 -17.99 2.52 -4.01
CA ALA A 300 -16.73 2.21 -3.37
C ALA A 300 -16.96 1.57 -1.99
N GLY A 301 -15.89 1.06 -1.40
CA GLY A 301 -15.85 0.64 0.00
C GLY A 301 -14.57 1.11 0.69
N VAL A 302 -14.61 1.23 2.01
CA VAL A 302 -13.43 1.53 2.85
C VAL A 302 -13.38 0.56 4.02
N VAL A 303 -12.24 -0.10 4.23
CA VAL A 303 -11.98 -0.79 5.51
C VAL A 303 -10.82 -0.13 6.23
N VAL A 304 -11.06 0.21 7.50
CA VAL A 304 -10.04 0.73 8.41
C VAL A 304 -9.37 -0.44 9.11
N THR A 305 -8.16 -0.78 8.66
CA THR A 305 -7.37 -1.90 9.18
C THR A 305 -5.93 -1.84 8.68
N ALA A 306 -5.00 -2.37 9.48
CA ALA A 306 -3.64 -2.69 9.04
C ALA A 306 -3.40 -4.21 8.87
N SER A 307 -4.43 -5.05 8.75
CA SER A 307 -4.31 -6.51 8.62
C SER A 307 -3.47 -7.11 9.75
N HIS A 308 -2.42 -7.86 9.48
CA HIS A 308 -1.54 -8.54 10.46
C HIS A 308 -0.41 -7.64 11.04
N ASN A 309 -0.40 -6.33 10.76
CA ASN A 309 0.65 -5.44 11.26
C ASN A 309 0.65 -5.31 12.81
N PRO A 310 1.73 -4.80 13.44
CA PRO A 310 1.79 -4.59 14.90
C PRO A 310 0.66 -3.68 15.46
N PRO A 311 0.36 -3.73 16.78
CA PRO A 311 -0.71 -2.97 17.43
C PRO A 311 -0.74 -1.45 17.15
N GLU A 312 0.43 -0.83 17.07
CA GLU A 312 0.60 0.61 16.86
C GLU A 312 0.26 1.07 15.44
N TYR A 313 0.06 0.13 14.51
CA TYR A 313 -0.36 0.40 13.14
C TYR A 313 -1.87 0.42 13.01
N ASN A 314 -2.36 1.30 12.15
CA ASN A 314 -3.69 1.21 11.56
C ASN A 314 -3.58 1.51 10.05
N GLY A 315 -4.70 1.51 9.33
CA GLY A 315 -4.71 1.67 7.90
C GLY A 315 -6.06 2.02 7.32
N TYR A 316 -6.06 2.25 6.02
CA TYR A 316 -7.20 2.71 5.24
C TYR A 316 -7.11 2.05 3.86
N LYS A 317 -7.85 0.95 3.66
CA LYS A 317 -7.94 0.28 2.36
C LYS A 317 -9.16 0.79 1.59
N VAL A 318 -9.03 0.94 0.28
CA VAL A 318 -10.12 1.41 -0.60
C VAL A 318 -10.49 0.33 -1.60
N TYR A 319 -11.78 0.12 -1.76
CA TYR A 319 -12.42 -0.83 -2.67
C TYR A 319 -13.26 -0.07 -3.68
N TRP A 320 -13.36 -0.59 -4.90
CA TRP A 320 -14.21 0.00 -5.95
C TRP A 320 -15.56 -0.71 -6.06
N GLU A 321 -16.39 -0.30 -7.02
CA GLU A 321 -17.77 -0.79 -7.19
C GLU A 321 -17.87 -2.29 -7.52
N ASP A 322 -16.79 -2.91 -8.00
CA ASP A 322 -16.72 -4.34 -8.20
C ASP A 322 -16.50 -5.11 -6.89
N GLY A 323 -16.29 -4.42 -5.75
CA GLY A 323 -15.98 -5.00 -4.46
C GLY A 323 -14.51 -5.42 -4.31
N GLY A 324 -13.67 -5.18 -5.32
CA GLY A 324 -12.23 -5.44 -5.28
C GLY A 324 -11.44 -4.25 -4.73
N GLN A 325 -10.31 -4.52 -4.10
CA GLN A 325 -9.38 -3.46 -3.72
C GLN A 325 -8.87 -2.74 -4.96
N ILE A 326 -8.77 -1.41 -4.90
CA ILE A 326 -8.45 -0.59 -6.08
C ILE A 326 -7.14 -1.01 -6.77
N VAL A 327 -7.16 -0.97 -8.09
CA VAL A 327 -6.00 -1.10 -8.98
C VAL A 327 -5.98 0.07 -9.98
N SER A 328 -4.94 0.18 -10.79
CA SER A 328 -4.89 1.17 -11.86
C SER A 328 -6.07 1.00 -12.83
N PRO A 329 -6.71 2.09 -13.29
CA PRO A 329 -6.33 3.50 -13.10
C PRO A 329 -6.92 4.17 -11.84
N HIS A 330 -7.76 3.48 -11.07
CA HIS A 330 -8.43 4.05 -9.90
C HIS A 330 -7.44 4.48 -8.82
N ASP A 331 -6.45 3.63 -8.51
CA ASP A 331 -5.42 3.90 -7.49
C ASP A 331 -4.68 5.23 -7.72
N SER A 332 -4.10 5.39 -8.90
CA SER A 332 -3.26 6.52 -9.29
C SER A 332 -4.10 7.79 -9.41
N ALA A 333 -5.35 7.67 -9.87
CA ALA A 333 -6.26 8.79 -9.96
C ALA A 333 -6.72 9.29 -8.58
N ILE A 334 -7.05 8.40 -7.65
CA ILE A 334 -7.38 8.77 -6.25
C ILE A 334 -6.18 9.44 -5.59
N ILE A 335 -4.98 8.87 -5.71
CA ILE A 335 -3.74 9.48 -5.19
C ILE A 335 -3.55 10.89 -5.77
N GLY A 336 -3.82 11.06 -7.07
CA GLY A 336 -3.78 12.37 -7.73
C GLY A 336 -4.75 13.38 -7.12
N GLU A 337 -5.96 12.96 -6.73
CA GLU A 337 -6.92 13.84 -6.04
C GLU A 337 -6.53 14.11 -4.58
N VAL A 338 -6.00 13.13 -3.85
CA VAL A 338 -5.49 13.31 -2.47
C VAL A 338 -4.37 14.35 -2.43
N ARG A 339 -3.41 14.29 -3.38
CA ARG A 339 -2.29 15.24 -3.46
C ARG A 339 -2.70 16.69 -3.76
N LYS A 340 -3.93 16.92 -4.26
CA LYS A 340 -4.44 18.27 -4.52
C LYS A 340 -4.87 18.98 -3.25
N ILE A 341 -5.24 18.24 -2.20
CA ILE A 341 -5.70 18.78 -0.92
C ILE A 341 -4.50 19.40 -0.20
N LYS A 342 -4.51 20.71 0.05
CA LYS A 342 -3.37 21.43 0.66
C LYS A 342 -3.56 21.73 2.13
N SER A 343 -4.80 21.73 2.61
CA SER A 343 -5.11 21.91 4.03
C SER A 343 -6.39 21.20 4.43
N LEU A 344 -6.53 20.95 5.74
CA LEU A 344 -7.75 20.38 6.31
C LEU A 344 -9.00 21.24 6.08
N SER A 345 -8.85 22.54 5.86
CA SER A 345 -9.99 23.42 5.56
C SER A 345 -10.63 23.13 4.20
N GLU A 346 -9.96 22.40 3.30
CA GLU A 346 -10.53 21.93 2.03
C GLU A 346 -11.39 20.67 2.19
N VAL A 347 -11.27 19.96 3.32
CA VAL A 347 -12.08 18.78 3.63
C VAL A 347 -13.47 19.24 4.08
N LYS A 348 -14.50 18.77 3.38
CA LYS A 348 -15.89 18.94 3.81
C LYS A 348 -16.26 17.79 4.73
N ILE A 349 -16.50 18.12 5.99
CA ILE A 349 -16.89 17.15 7.01
C ILE A 349 -18.25 17.55 7.59
N ALA A 350 -19.19 16.61 7.62
CA ALA A 350 -20.46 16.81 8.31
C ALA A 350 -20.22 16.97 9.83
N SER A 351 -20.99 17.82 10.49
CA SER A 351 -20.99 17.87 11.96
C SER A 351 -21.52 16.56 12.52
N ARG A 352 -21.20 16.27 13.79
CA ARG A 352 -21.68 15.05 14.46
C ARG A 352 -23.20 15.03 14.59
N GLU A 353 -23.85 16.20 14.61
CA GLU A 353 -25.31 16.36 14.69
C GLU A 353 -26.00 16.16 13.33
N ILE A 354 -25.31 16.44 12.20
CA ILE A 354 -25.81 16.13 10.84
C ILE A 354 -25.88 14.60 10.58
N ALA A 355 -25.25 13.77 11.41
CA ALA A 355 -25.44 12.32 11.39
C ALA A 355 -26.89 11.89 11.74
N SER A 356 -27.76 12.84 12.13
CA SER A 356 -29.20 12.64 12.28
C SER A 356 -30.03 12.90 11.00
N GLU A 357 -29.39 13.25 9.87
CA GLU A 357 -30.01 13.33 8.54
C GLU A 357 -29.54 12.19 7.61
N ASP A 358 -30.36 11.85 6.60
CA ASP A 358 -30.43 10.67 5.70
C ASP A 358 -29.13 10.08 5.07
N LEU A 359 -27.93 10.59 5.33
CA LEU A 359 -26.69 10.24 4.62
C LEU A 359 -25.70 9.36 5.38
N ILE A 360 -25.85 9.12 6.68
CA ILE A 360 -25.09 8.09 7.40
C ILE A 360 -26.06 7.01 7.86
N THR A 361 -25.94 5.82 7.31
CA THR A 361 -26.79 4.67 7.64
C THR A 361 -25.95 3.63 8.36
N LEU A 362 -26.35 3.29 9.59
CA LEU A 362 -25.79 2.14 10.29
C LEU A 362 -26.37 0.86 9.69
N LEU A 363 -25.50 -0.05 9.27
CA LEU A 363 -25.90 -1.35 8.73
C LEU A 363 -26.42 -2.27 9.84
N GLY A 364 -27.44 -3.07 9.53
CA GLY A 364 -28.08 -3.97 10.47
C GLY A 364 -27.60 -5.43 10.36
N PRO A 365 -28.24 -6.34 11.11
CA PRO A 365 -27.94 -7.77 11.06
C PRO A 365 -28.23 -8.42 9.70
N GLU A 366 -29.07 -7.82 8.86
CA GLU A 366 -29.44 -8.39 7.55
C GLU A 366 -28.25 -8.50 6.59
N GLN A 367 -27.21 -7.68 6.76
CA GLN A 367 -25.96 -7.79 6.00
C GLN A 367 -25.06 -8.90 6.54
N ASP A 368 -25.12 -9.22 7.83
CA ASP A 368 -24.44 -10.40 8.39
C ASP A 368 -25.11 -11.69 7.89
N GLU A 369 -26.45 -11.74 7.94
CA GLU A 369 -27.24 -12.85 7.40
C GLU A 369 -27.04 -13.02 5.89
N GLY A 370 -27.03 -11.93 5.12
CA GLY A 370 -26.81 -11.98 3.67
C GLY A 370 -25.44 -12.51 3.29
N TYR A 371 -24.39 -12.07 4.01
CA TYR A 371 -23.03 -12.58 3.81
C TYR A 371 -22.92 -14.06 4.21
N LEU A 372 -23.50 -14.44 5.35
CA LEU A 372 -23.56 -15.83 5.80
C LEU A 372 -24.27 -16.72 4.76
N ASN A 373 -25.42 -16.27 4.24
CA ASN A 373 -26.17 -16.98 3.20
C ASN A 373 -25.36 -17.13 1.90
N ALA A 374 -24.48 -16.18 1.57
CA ALA A 374 -23.56 -16.32 0.44
C ALA A 374 -22.51 -17.41 0.70
N ILE A 375 -21.98 -17.51 1.92
CA ILE A 375 -21.05 -18.56 2.34
C ILE A 375 -21.73 -19.94 2.32
N LEU A 376 -22.94 -20.06 2.84
CA LEU A 376 -23.66 -21.35 2.89
C LEU A 376 -23.85 -21.97 1.49
N LYS A 377 -23.95 -21.16 0.43
CA LYS A 377 -24.00 -21.63 -0.96
C LYS A 377 -22.71 -22.29 -1.45
N LEU A 378 -21.63 -22.21 -0.68
CA LEU A 378 -20.37 -22.89 -0.96
C LEU A 378 -20.30 -24.32 -0.42
N ARG A 379 -21.28 -24.77 0.37
CA ARG A 379 -21.33 -26.13 0.89
C ARG A 379 -21.47 -27.15 -0.25
N ARG A 380 -20.68 -28.22 -0.20
CA ARG A 380 -20.62 -29.27 -1.22
C ARG A 380 -20.95 -30.66 -0.69
N SER A 381 -20.73 -30.91 0.60
CA SER A 381 -20.96 -32.20 1.24
C SER A 381 -22.45 -32.37 1.56
N VAL A 382 -23.08 -33.32 0.88
CA VAL A 382 -24.45 -33.76 1.18
C VAL A 382 -24.53 -34.33 2.60
N SER A 383 -23.54 -35.11 3.03
CA SER A 383 -23.52 -35.67 4.39
C SER A 383 -23.48 -34.57 5.45
N LEU A 384 -22.67 -33.53 5.25
CA LEU A 384 -22.59 -32.41 6.19
C LEU A 384 -23.91 -31.63 6.25
N GLU A 385 -24.57 -31.44 5.12
CA GLU A 385 -25.86 -30.76 5.04
C GLU A 385 -26.98 -31.53 5.75
N GLU A 386 -27.05 -32.85 5.54
CA GLU A 386 -28.12 -33.70 6.08
C GLU A 386 -27.90 -34.07 7.55
N ASN A 387 -26.65 -34.35 7.94
CA ASN A 387 -26.33 -34.96 9.22
C ASN A 387 -25.57 -34.02 10.17
N GLY A 388 -25.01 -32.92 9.65
CA GLY A 388 -24.04 -32.11 10.38
C GLY A 388 -22.73 -32.85 10.64
N SER A 389 -21.83 -32.22 11.39
CA SER A 389 -20.56 -32.81 11.78
C SER A 389 -20.25 -32.60 13.26
N ALA A 390 -19.69 -33.65 13.86
CA ALA A 390 -19.14 -33.67 15.22
C ALA A 390 -17.61 -33.56 15.24
N SER A 391 -16.96 -33.38 14.08
CA SER A 391 -15.51 -33.15 13.96
C SER A 391 -15.08 -32.03 14.90
N CYS A 392 -14.04 -32.25 15.68
CA CYS A 392 -13.58 -31.27 16.67
C CYS A 392 -12.75 -30.19 15.96
N LEU A 393 -13.30 -28.98 15.90
CA LEU A 393 -12.66 -27.83 15.27
C LEU A 393 -12.16 -26.88 16.35
N VAL A 394 -10.90 -26.46 16.26
CA VAL A 394 -10.36 -25.38 17.10
C VAL A 394 -10.13 -24.13 16.26
N PHE A 395 -10.59 -22.99 16.79
CA PHE A 395 -10.51 -21.71 16.10
C PHE A 395 -9.92 -20.61 16.99
N THR A 396 -9.10 -19.75 16.39
CA THR A 396 -8.72 -18.46 16.97
C THR A 396 -8.85 -17.33 15.96
N GLY A 397 -9.53 -16.24 16.34
CA GLY A 397 -9.54 -15.03 15.55
C GLY A 397 -8.33 -14.12 15.80
N LEU A 398 -7.40 -14.51 16.68
CA LEU A 398 -6.27 -13.68 17.14
C LEU A 398 -6.73 -12.28 17.59
N HIS A 399 -7.81 -12.22 18.38
CA HIS A 399 -8.49 -10.99 18.81
C HIS A 399 -9.13 -10.16 17.67
N GLY A 400 -9.25 -10.74 16.48
CA GLY A 400 -9.72 -10.08 15.27
C GLY A 400 -11.21 -10.24 14.97
N THR A 401 -11.58 -9.72 13.80
CA THR A 401 -12.92 -9.84 13.20
C THR A 401 -13.34 -11.28 12.94
N GLY A 402 -12.39 -12.19 12.75
CA GLY A 402 -12.66 -13.63 12.61
C GLY A 402 -13.42 -14.23 13.79
N SER A 403 -13.19 -13.75 15.02
CA SER A 403 -13.91 -14.20 16.22
C SER A 403 -15.41 -13.88 16.17
N VAL A 404 -15.81 -12.86 15.40
CA VAL A 404 -17.22 -12.47 15.23
C VAL A 404 -17.89 -13.29 14.13
N SER A 405 -17.15 -13.69 13.10
CA SER A 405 -17.75 -14.23 11.86
C SER A 405 -17.55 -15.72 11.65
N VAL A 406 -16.39 -16.28 12.03
CA VAL A 406 -16.06 -17.68 11.73
C VAL A 406 -16.85 -18.68 12.58
N PRO A 407 -16.93 -18.58 13.93
CA PRO A 407 -17.70 -19.55 14.70
C PRO A 407 -19.19 -19.61 14.32
N PRO A 408 -19.91 -18.48 14.13
CA PRO A 408 -21.27 -18.51 13.60
C PRO A 408 -21.37 -19.12 12.20
N ALA A 409 -20.42 -18.81 11.30
CA ALA A 409 -20.39 -19.39 9.96
C ALA A 409 -20.21 -20.91 9.98
N LEU A 410 -19.27 -21.42 10.77
CA LEU A 410 -19.08 -22.88 10.95
C LEU A 410 -20.32 -23.56 11.50
N ARG A 411 -20.99 -22.97 12.51
CA ARG A 411 -22.24 -23.52 13.07
C ARG A 411 -23.32 -23.61 12.00
N ALA A 412 -23.52 -22.54 11.23
CA ALA A 412 -24.51 -22.51 10.16
C ALA A 412 -24.16 -23.47 9.00
N PHE A 413 -22.87 -23.70 8.75
CA PHE A 413 -22.40 -24.64 7.72
C PHE A 413 -22.68 -26.11 8.05
N GLY A 414 -22.82 -26.43 9.35
CA GLY A 414 -23.18 -27.77 9.84
C GLY A 414 -22.33 -28.30 11.00
N PHE A 415 -21.39 -27.51 11.54
CA PHE A 415 -20.47 -27.97 12.59
C PHE A 415 -20.98 -27.67 13.99
N SER A 416 -21.05 -28.70 14.84
CA SER A 416 -21.52 -28.58 16.22
C SER A 416 -20.41 -28.49 17.27
N ASN A 417 -19.23 -29.03 16.97
CA ASN A 417 -18.12 -29.20 17.92
C ASN A 417 -16.99 -28.20 17.66
N ILE A 418 -17.26 -26.92 17.92
CA ILE A 418 -16.32 -25.80 17.68
C ILE A 418 -15.81 -25.25 19.00
N HIS A 419 -14.49 -25.20 19.15
CA HIS A 419 -13.80 -24.71 20.32
C HIS A 419 -12.97 -23.48 20.00
N GLU A 420 -13.34 -22.36 20.60
CA GLU A 420 -12.61 -21.11 20.44
C GLU A 420 -11.51 -20.99 21.51
N VAL A 421 -10.36 -20.43 21.13
CA VAL A 421 -9.30 -20.06 22.07
C VAL A 421 -9.77 -18.87 22.92
N LYS A 422 -10.29 -19.15 24.11
CA LYS A 422 -10.96 -18.16 24.98
C LYS A 422 -10.15 -16.88 25.25
N SER A 423 -8.83 -17.01 25.41
CA SER A 423 -7.89 -15.89 25.60
C SER A 423 -7.80 -14.96 24.39
N GLN A 424 -8.19 -15.43 23.20
CA GLN A 424 -8.08 -14.75 21.91
C GLN A 424 -9.44 -14.48 21.23
N SER A 425 -10.55 -14.91 21.84
CA SER A 425 -11.91 -14.74 21.28
C SER A 425 -12.44 -13.31 21.34
N LEU A 426 -12.02 -12.51 22.33
CA LEU A 426 -12.50 -11.13 22.47
C LEU A 426 -11.64 -10.16 21.64
N PRO A 427 -12.28 -9.20 20.93
CA PRO A 427 -11.57 -8.16 20.21
C PRO A 427 -10.64 -7.32 21.10
N ASP A 428 -9.37 -7.22 20.72
CA ASP A 428 -8.35 -6.40 21.40
C ASP A 428 -7.25 -5.99 20.42
N GLY A 429 -7.18 -4.70 20.11
CA GLY A 429 -6.19 -4.12 19.19
C GLY A 429 -4.74 -4.15 19.69
N ASN A 430 -4.49 -4.54 20.95
CA ASN A 430 -3.14 -4.78 21.46
C ASN A 430 -2.60 -6.18 21.15
N PHE A 431 -3.46 -7.10 20.72
CA PHE A 431 -3.10 -8.51 20.46
C PHE A 431 -2.29 -9.15 21.62
N PRO A 432 -2.73 -9.05 22.89
CA PRO A 432 -1.87 -9.24 24.07
C PRO A 432 -1.30 -10.64 24.25
N THR A 433 -1.83 -11.64 23.53
CA THR A 433 -1.41 -13.04 23.63
C THR A 433 -0.36 -13.44 22.58
N VAL A 434 -0.07 -12.57 21.60
CA VAL A 434 0.83 -12.88 20.48
C VAL A 434 1.79 -11.72 20.22
N SER A 435 2.98 -12.03 19.73
CA SER A 435 3.93 -11.00 19.25
C SER A 435 3.49 -10.39 17.93
N SER A 436 2.80 -11.17 17.09
CA SER A 436 2.33 -10.82 15.76
C SER A 436 1.01 -11.56 15.50
N PRO A 437 -0.09 -10.88 15.13
CA PRO A 437 -1.37 -11.53 14.82
C PRO A 437 -1.37 -12.07 13.39
N ASN A 438 -0.28 -12.74 12.98
CA ASN A 438 -0.07 -13.25 11.63
C ASN A 438 -0.21 -14.78 11.62
N PRO A 439 -1.31 -15.35 11.08
CA PRO A 439 -1.54 -16.79 11.11
C PRO A 439 -0.60 -17.60 10.19
N GLU A 440 0.28 -16.92 9.43
CA GLU A 440 1.39 -17.55 8.71
C GLU A 440 2.49 -18.06 9.68
N GLU A 441 2.57 -17.48 10.87
CA GLU A 441 3.59 -17.79 11.87
C GLU A 441 3.07 -18.81 12.87
N GLY A 442 3.74 -19.97 13.00
CA GLY A 442 3.33 -21.03 13.93
C GLY A 442 3.20 -20.58 15.39
N GLN A 443 3.93 -19.54 15.81
CA GLN A 443 3.81 -18.96 17.14
C GLN A 443 2.45 -18.31 17.39
N ALA A 444 1.84 -17.68 16.37
CA ALA A 444 0.53 -17.06 16.50
C ALA A 444 -0.57 -18.10 16.78
N LEU A 445 -0.40 -19.33 16.26
CA LEU A 445 -1.33 -20.44 16.44
C LEU A 445 -1.01 -21.34 17.66
N ALA A 446 0.02 -21.03 18.45
CA ALA A 446 0.49 -21.92 19.51
C ALA A 446 -0.59 -22.27 20.55
N GLU A 447 -1.38 -21.30 21.00
CA GLU A 447 -2.48 -21.56 21.95
C GLU A 447 -3.59 -22.42 21.32
N ALA A 448 -3.89 -22.18 20.04
CA ALA A 448 -4.89 -22.96 19.29
C ALA A 448 -4.43 -24.40 19.06
N ILE A 449 -3.16 -24.61 18.71
CA ILE A 449 -2.55 -25.93 18.56
C ILE A 449 -2.56 -26.67 19.90
N SER A 450 -2.15 -26.02 21.00
CA SER A 450 -2.18 -26.64 22.33
C SER A 450 -3.59 -27.04 22.76
N LEU A 451 -4.61 -26.23 22.42
CA LEU A 451 -6.00 -26.59 22.64
C LEU A 451 -6.43 -27.77 21.75
N GLY A 452 -5.99 -27.78 20.49
CA GLY A 452 -6.22 -28.87 19.55
C GLY A 452 -5.65 -30.20 20.03
N GLU A 453 -4.41 -30.22 20.53
CA GLU A 453 -3.77 -31.40 21.12
C GLU A 453 -4.55 -31.93 22.34
N LYS A 454 -5.02 -31.04 23.21
CA LYS A 454 -5.80 -31.41 24.40
C LYS A 454 -7.15 -32.01 24.07
N LEU A 455 -7.79 -31.56 22.99
CA LEU A 455 -9.14 -31.98 22.60
C LEU A 455 -9.14 -33.09 21.55
N GLY A 456 -7.98 -33.42 20.97
CA GLY A 456 -7.91 -34.31 19.81
C GLY A 456 -8.59 -33.68 18.59
N ALA A 457 -8.35 -32.41 18.33
CA ALA A 457 -8.98 -31.68 17.25
C ALA A 457 -8.60 -32.25 15.87
N THR A 458 -9.58 -32.31 14.97
CA THR A 458 -9.38 -32.67 13.57
C THR A 458 -8.64 -31.56 12.82
N LEU A 459 -8.99 -30.31 13.15
CA LEU A 459 -8.52 -29.13 12.44
C LEU A 459 -8.35 -27.96 13.41
N VAL A 460 -7.21 -27.29 13.32
CA VAL A 460 -6.93 -26.03 14.00
C VAL A 460 -6.83 -24.93 12.95
N MET A 461 -7.58 -23.85 13.12
CA MET A 461 -7.57 -22.70 12.21
C MET A 461 -7.35 -21.41 12.99
N GLY A 462 -6.70 -20.43 12.36
CA GLY A 462 -6.72 -19.06 12.85
C GLY A 462 -6.62 -18.01 11.78
N THR A 463 -7.24 -16.86 12.01
CA THR A 463 -7.29 -15.75 11.05
C THR A 463 -6.49 -14.55 11.52
N ASP A 464 -6.06 -13.71 10.59
CA ASP A 464 -5.53 -12.38 10.91
C ASP A 464 -6.65 -11.41 11.35
N PRO A 465 -6.32 -10.22 11.88
CA PRO A 465 -7.28 -9.33 12.53
C PRO A 465 -8.46 -8.90 11.65
N ASP A 466 -8.27 -8.76 10.35
CA ASP A 466 -9.31 -8.38 9.38
C ASP A 466 -9.88 -9.57 8.58
N ALA A 467 -9.50 -10.79 8.98
CA ALA A 467 -9.97 -12.07 8.45
C ALA A 467 -9.90 -12.17 6.92
N ASP A 468 -8.78 -11.69 6.37
CA ASP A 468 -8.42 -11.87 4.96
C ASP A 468 -7.40 -13.02 4.77
N ARG A 469 -6.87 -13.60 5.86
CA ARG A 469 -5.98 -14.78 5.85
C ARG A 469 -6.45 -15.86 6.80
N VAL A 470 -6.16 -17.12 6.46
CA VAL A 470 -6.33 -18.26 7.38
C VAL A 470 -5.12 -19.18 7.38
N GLY A 471 -4.56 -19.41 8.56
CA GLY A 471 -3.58 -20.45 8.86
C GLY A 471 -4.27 -21.71 9.36
N VAL A 472 -3.76 -22.87 8.94
CA VAL A 472 -4.35 -24.17 9.23
C VAL A 472 -3.29 -25.14 9.72
N ALA A 473 -3.53 -25.75 10.87
CA ALA A 473 -2.74 -26.87 11.38
C ALA A 473 -3.59 -28.14 11.42
N VAL A 474 -3.00 -29.24 10.94
CA VAL A 474 -3.64 -30.55 10.79
C VAL A 474 -2.89 -31.61 11.59
N THR A 475 -3.54 -32.71 11.94
CA THR A 475 -2.90 -33.81 12.68
C THR A 475 -1.78 -34.43 11.86
N ASN A 476 -0.64 -34.73 12.50
CA ASN A 476 0.52 -35.36 11.84
C ASN A 476 0.55 -36.90 11.97
N GLY A 477 -0.44 -37.50 12.64
CA GLY A 477 -0.52 -38.94 12.89
C GLY A 477 0.16 -39.41 14.18
N ASP A 478 1.11 -38.65 14.72
CA ASP A 478 1.89 -38.98 15.92
C ASP A 478 1.36 -38.29 17.20
N GLY A 479 0.12 -37.82 17.17
CA GLY A 479 -0.51 -37.07 18.27
C GLY A 479 -0.16 -35.58 18.31
N GLY A 480 0.55 -35.06 17.30
CA GLY A 480 0.87 -33.64 17.15
C GLY A 480 0.19 -32.99 15.94
N PHE A 481 0.53 -31.72 15.71
CA PHE A 481 0.04 -30.93 14.58
C PHE A 481 1.15 -30.44 13.66
N GLN A 482 0.84 -30.34 12.38
CA GLN A 482 1.66 -29.69 11.37
C GLN A 482 0.92 -28.47 10.81
N LEU A 483 1.55 -27.30 10.89
CA LEU A 483 1.09 -26.10 10.18
C LEU A 483 1.32 -26.29 8.68
N LEU A 484 0.25 -26.13 7.89
CA LEU A 484 0.33 -26.10 6.44
C LEU A 484 0.72 -24.70 5.97
N ASN A 485 1.60 -24.63 4.98
CA ASN A 485 1.87 -23.35 4.33
C ASN A 485 0.70 -22.92 3.42
N GLY A 486 0.74 -21.66 2.95
CA GLY A 486 -0.34 -21.12 2.12
C GLY A 486 -0.52 -21.84 0.77
N ASN A 487 0.56 -22.38 0.18
CA ASN A 487 0.47 -23.16 -1.05
C ASN A 487 -0.13 -24.55 -0.79
N GLU A 488 0.26 -25.23 0.29
CA GLU A 488 -0.27 -26.55 0.67
C GLU A 488 -1.77 -26.47 0.99
N THR A 489 -2.18 -25.46 1.77
CA THR A 489 -3.59 -25.19 2.06
C THR A 489 -4.36 -24.83 0.77
N GLY A 490 -3.77 -23.98 -0.09
CA GLY A 490 -4.35 -23.64 -1.39
C GLY A 490 -4.54 -24.85 -2.31
N ALA A 491 -3.58 -25.77 -2.35
CA ALA A 491 -3.66 -26.99 -3.15
C ALA A 491 -4.80 -27.91 -2.67
N LEU A 492 -4.94 -28.09 -1.36
CA LEU A 492 -6.05 -28.83 -0.76
C LEU A 492 -7.40 -28.19 -1.08
N LEU A 493 -7.51 -26.88 -0.94
CA LEU A 493 -8.74 -26.14 -1.23
C LEU A 493 -9.12 -26.21 -2.72
N PHE A 494 -8.15 -26.03 -3.62
CA PHE A 494 -8.35 -26.13 -5.07
C PHE A 494 -8.85 -27.52 -5.45
N ASP A 495 -8.12 -28.56 -5.03
CA ASP A 495 -8.49 -29.93 -5.31
C ASP A 495 -9.89 -30.26 -4.77
N TYR A 496 -10.19 -29.88 -3.53
CA TYR A 496 -11.49 -30.14 -2.93
C TYR A 496 -12.64 -29.46 -3.68
N VAL A 497 -12.52 -28.16 -3.92
CA VAL A 497 -13.56 -27.36 -4.58
C VAL A 497 -13.88 -27.88 -5.97
N ILE A 498 -12.84 -28.22 -6.75
CA ILE A 498 -12.96 -28.70 -8.13
C ILE A 498 -13.45 -30.14 -8.13
N ARG A 499 -12.83 -31.04 -7.37
CA ARG A 499 -13.21 -32.46 -7.35
C ARG A 499 -14.65 -32.63 -6.89
N CYS A 500 -15.03 -32.06 -5.76
CA CYS A 500 -16.38 -32.21 -5.23
C CYS A 500 -17.43 -31.50 -6.11
N GLY A 501 -17.09 -30.37 -6.74
CA GLY A 501 -17.99 -29.76 -7.71
C GLY A 501 -18.26 -30.69 -8.90
N ARG A 502 -17.22 -31.34 -9.43
CA ARG A 502 -17.37 -32.35 -10.49
C ARG A 502 -18.18 -33.57 -10.03
N ASP A 503 -17.93 -34.07 -8.83
CA ASP A 503 -18.67 -35.20 -8.24
C ASP A 503 -20.17 -34.86 -8.06
N ASN A 504 -20.47 -33.58 -7.80
CA ASN A 504 -21.84 -33.05 -7.68
C ASN A 504 -22.47 -32.66 -9.03
N GLY A 505 -21.80 -32.94 -10.16
CA GLY A 505 -22.33 -32.75 -11.51
C GLY A 505 -21.91 -31.46 -12.23
N ASP A 506 -21.01 -30.65 -11.67
CA ASP A 506 -20.39 -29.54 -12.42
C ASP A 506 -19.60 -30.12 -13.61
N SER A 507 -19.77 -29.51 -14.79
CA SER A 507 -18.93 -29.78 -15.96
C SER A 507 -17.96 -28.63 -16.14
N TYR A 508 -16.67 -28.89 -15.98
CA TYR A 508 -15.63 -27.89 -16.19
C TYR A 508 -15.05 -27.96 -17.58
N ASP A 509 -14.84 -26.79 -18.17
CA ASP A 509 -14.05 -26.62 -19.38
C ASP A 509 -13.30 -25.27 -19.34
N SER A 510 -12.75 -24.83 -20.48
CA SER A 510 -11.99 -23.59 -20.57
C SER A 510 -12.80 -22.30 -20.32
N SER A 511 -14.14 -22.40 -20.27
CA SER A 511 -15.05 -21.32 -19.85
C SER A 511 -15.08 -21.14 -18.33
N ASP A 512 -14.51 -22.06 -17.57
CA ASP A 512 -14.27 -21.92 -16.13
C ASP A 512 -12.78 -21.69 -15.89
N PHE A 513 -12.43 -21.01 -14.80
CA PHE A 513 -11.02 -20.79 -14.49
C PHE A 513 -10.68 -20.73 -13.00
N VAL A 514 -9.41 -21.02 -12.72
CA VAL A 514 -8.76 -20.81 -11.43
C VAL A 514 -7.74 -19.67 -11.52
N ALA A 515 -7.47 -19.01 -10.40
CA ALA A 515 -6.54 -17.88 -10.37
C ALA A 515 -5.48 -17.98 -9.26
N SER A 516 -4.26 -17.58 -9.57
CA SER A 516 -3.16 -17.50 -8.60
C SER A 516 -2.18 -16.40 -9.00
N THR A 517 -1.16 -16.14 -8.17
CA THR A 517 -0.14 -15.13 -8.50
C THR A 517 1.13 -15.74 -9.08
N VAL A 518 1.96 -14.91 -9.70
CA VAL A 518 3.28 -15.30 -10.25
C VAL A 518 4.26 -15.88 -9.20
N VAL A 519 4.02 -15.66 -7.91
CA VAL A 519 4.84 -16.18 -6.79
C VAL A 519 4.17 -17.32 -6.04
N THR A 520 2.92 -17.64 -6.36
CA THR A 520 2.18 -18.77 -5.79
C THR A 520 2.54 -20.06 -6.53
N SER A 521 2.47 -21.21 -5.83
CA SER A 521 2.91 -22.50 -6.36
C SER A 521 2.27 -22.84 -7.71
N PRO A 522 3.07 -23.30 -8.72
CA PRO A 522 2.54 -23.79 -9.99
C PRO A 522 1.61 -25.01 -9.84
N LEU A 523 1.66 -25.71 -8.70
CA LEU A 523 0.77 -26.84 -8.40
C LEU A 523 -0.71 -26.47 -8.56
N LEU A 524 -1.11 -25.26 -8.17
CA LEU A 524 -2.50 -24.82 -8.23
C LEU A 524 -3.02 -24.74 -9.67
N SER A 525 -2.16 -24.28 -10.58
CA SER A 525 -2.44 -24.29 -12.02
C SER A 525 -2.54 -25.72 -12.55
N ALA A 526 -1.60 -26.59 -12.17
CA ALA A 526 -1.59 -28.00 -12.60
C ALA A 526 -2.84 -28.77 -12.13
N ILE A 527 -3.35 -28.48 -10.93
CA ILE A 527 -4.63 -29.02 -10.45
C ILE A 527 -5.75 -28.58 -11.38
N GLY A 528 -5.91 -27.27 -11.62
CA GLY A 528 -6.97 -26.73 -12.48
C GLY A 528 -6.95 -27.31 -13.90
N GLU A 529 -5.79 -27.28 -14.56
CA GLU A 529 -5.60 -27.77 -15.93
C GLU A 529 -5.99 -29.25 -16.07
N SER A 530 -5.73 -30.07 -15.03
CA SER A 530 -6.08 -31.49 -15.06
C SER A 530 -7.58 -31.78 -15.10
N TYR A 531 -8.41 -30.80 -14.76
CA TYR A 531 -9.87 -30.86 -14.87
C TYR A 531 -10.41 -30.09 -16.08
N GLY A 532 -9.54 -29.56 -16.95
CA GLY A 532 -9.92 -28.80 -18.14
C GLY A 532 -10.18 -27.31 -17.91
N LEU A 533 -9.95 -26.82 -16.69
CA LEU A 533 -10.14 -25.41 -16.31
C LEU A 533 -9.08 -24.51 -16.95
N GLY A 534 -9.47 -23.28 -17.29
CA GLY A 534 -8.52 -22.22 -17.59
C GLY A 534 -7.70 -21.79 -16.37
N VAL A 535 -6.52 -21.24 -16.61
CA VAL A 535 -5.64 -20.68 -15.56
C VAL A 535 -5.43 -19.19 -15.80
N ARG A 536 -5.58 -18.39 -14.74
CA ARG A 536 -5.28 -16.96 -14.74
C ARG A 536 -4.20 -16.65 -13.70
N THR A 537 -2.98 -16.41 -14.16
CA THR A 537 -1.87 -16.00 -13.30
C THR A 537 -1.77 -14.47 -13.27
N THR A 538 -1.69 -13.87 -12.08
CA THR A 538 -1.64 -12.40 -11.89
C THR A 538 -0.37 -11.96 -11.16
N LEU A 539 -0.13 -10.64 -11.07
CA LEU A 539 0.90 -10.12 -10.16
C LEU A 539 0.56 -10.44 -8.69
N THR A 540 1.58 -10.40 -7.81
CA THR A 540 1.41 -10.53 -6.35
C THR A 540 0.45 -9.49 -5.78
N GLY A 541 -0.41 -9.90 -4.86
CA GLY A 541 -1.48 -9.12 -4.25
C GLY A 541 -2.85 -9.49 -4.81
N PHE A 542 -3.71 -10.04 -3.95
CA PHE A 542 -5.04 -10.55 -4.27
C PHE A 542 -5.96 -9.58 -5.04
N LYS A 543 -5.75 -8.27 -4.91
CA LYS A 543 -6.44 -7.27 -5.74
C LYS A 543 -6.29 -7.50 -7.25
N HIS A 544 -5.17 -8.09 -7.68
CA HIS A 544 -4.96 -8.45 -9.08
C HIS A 544 -5.75 -9.70 -9.48
N ILE A 545 -5.96 -10.64 -8.55
CA ILE A 545 -6.89 -11.76 -8.75
C ILE A 545 -8.31 -11.22 -8.88
N ALA A 546 -8.73 -10.33 -7.98
CA ALA A 546 -10.05 -9.69 -8.03
C ALA A 546 -10.29 -8.93 -9.36
N ALA A 547 -9.30 -8.13 -9.79
CA ALA A 547 -9.37 -7.43 -11.07
C ALA A 547 -9.45 -8.41 -12.25
N ALA A 548 -8.67 -9.49 -12.22
CA ALA A 548 -8.74 -10.52 -13.24
C ALA A 548 -10.10 -11.22 -13.28
N ILE A 549 -10.73 -11.47 -12.12
CA ILE A 549 -12.10 -12.02 -12.10
C ILE A 549 -13.07 -11.05 -12.80
N THR A 550 -13.03 -9.77 -12.44
CA THR A 550 -13.86 -8.74 -13.08
C THR A 550 -13.61 -8.65 -14.60
N GLU A 551 -12.36 -8.77 -15.06
CA GLU A 551 -11.99 -8.78 -16.49
C GLU A 551 -12.55 -9.99 -17.24
N GLU A 552 -12.44 -11.18 -16.67
CA GLU A 552 -12.86 -12.44 -17.28
C GLU A 552 -14.39 -12.56 -17.35
N GLU A 553 -15.09 -12.08 -16.33
CA GLU A 553 -16.56 -12.03 -16.28
C GLU A 553 -17.14 -11.04 -17.31
N LYS A 554 -16.50 -9.87 -17.48
CA LYS A 554 -16.94 -8.82 -18.41
C LYS A 554 -16.46 -9.05 -19.85
N GLY A 555 -15.47 -9.93 -20.04
CA GLY A 555 -14.87 -10.21 -21.33
C GLY A 555 -15.79 -10.97 -22.30
N MET A 556 -15.37 -11.08 -23.56
CA MET A 556 -16.13 -11.77 -24.62
C MET A 556 -16.43 -13.25 -24.33
N ASN A 557 -15.71 -13.87 -23.41
CA ASN A 557 -15.83 -15.29 -23.08
C ASN A 557 -16.69 -15.55 -21.82
N GLY A 558 -17.00 -14.53 -21.01
CA GLY A 558 -17.81 -14.65 -19.80
C GLY A 558 -17.42 -15.82 -18.89
N ARG A 559 -16.12 -15.94 -18.54
CA ARG A 559 -15.63 -17.13 -17.85
C ARG A 559 -16.04 -17.15 -16.37
N ASN A 560 -16.39 -18.32 -15.84
CA ASN A 560 -16.75 -18.45 -14.42
C ASN A 560 -15.51 -18.69 -13.56
N PHE A 561 -15.38 -17.88 -12.51
CA PHE A 561 -14.35 -18.07 -11.50
C PHE A 561 -14.72 -19.23 -10.55
N ILE A 562 -13.79 -20.17 -10.35
CA ILE A 562 -14.02 -21.34 -9.49
C ILE A 562 -13.36 -21.15 -8.12
N VAL A 563 -12.05 -20.90 -8.10
CA VAL A 563 -11.26 -20.76 -6.87
C VAL A 563 -9.96 -20.02 -7.16
N GLY A 564 -9.48 -19.26 -6.19
CA GLY A 564 -8.25 -18.49 -6.29
C GLY A 564 -7.47 -18.45 -4.99
N ALA A 565 -6.15 -18.39 -5.08
CA ALA A 565 -5.25 -18.38 -3.93
C ALA A 565 -4.01 -17.53 -4.12
N GLU A 566 -3.49 -17.01 -3.02
CA GLU A 566 -2.16 -16.39 -2.89
C GLU A 566 -1.39 -17.12 -1.80
N GLU A 567 -0.08 -17.29 -1.98
CA GLU A 567 0.80 -18.03 -1.07
C GLU A 567 0.86 -17.43 0.33
N SER A 568 0.49 -16.15 0.48
CA SER A 568 0.33 -15.46 1.75
C SER A 568 -1.01 -15.78 2.42
N TYR A 569 -1.42 -17.06 2.40
CA TYR A 569 -2.54 -17.60 3.17
C TYR A 569 -3.92 -16.99 2.84
N GLY A 570 -4.08 -16.51 1.60
CA GLY A 570 -5.30 -15.85 1.13
C GLY A 570 -6.03 -16.68 0.09
N TYR A 571 -7.34 -16.89 0.27
CA TYR A 571 -8.14 -17.73 -0.61
C TYR A 571 -9.49 -17.11 -0.91
N LEU A 572 -10.04 -17.39 -2.09
CA LEU A 572 -11.40 -17.02 -2.47
C LEU A 572 -12.05 -18.19 -3.20
N ILE A 573 -13.23 -18.60 -2.74
CA ILE A 573 -14.00 -19.71 -3.31
C ILE A 573 -15.22 -19.11 -4.01
N LYS A 574 -15.34 -19.35 -5.32
CA LYS A 574 -16.37 -18.74 -6.16
C LYS A 574 -16.42 -17.21 -5.96
N ASP A 575 -17.54 -16.61 -6.30
CA ASP A 575 -17.73 -15.18 -6.32
C ASP A 575 -18.44 -14.64 -5.05
N THR A 576 -18.08 -15.14 -3.85
CA THR A 576 -18.69 -14.62 -2.60
C THR A 576 -18.22 -13.21 -2.28
N ALA A 577 -16.96 -12.91 -2.58
CA ALA A 577 -16.34 -11.60 -2.40
C ALA A 577 -15.35 -11.34 -3.56
N ARG A 578 -14.67 -10.20 -3.52
CA ARG A 578 -13.60 -9.78 -4.44
C ARG A 578 -12.32 -9.42 -3.67
N ASP A 579 -12.12 -10.12 -2.56
CA ASP A 579 -10.88 -10.16 -1.81
C ASP A 579 -10.76 -11.56 -1.19
N LYS A 580 -9.67 -11.82 -0.49
CA LYS A 580 -9.49 -13.04 0.28
C LYS A 580 -10.58 -13.14 1.34
N ASP A 581 -11.16 -14.33 1.46
CA ASP A 581 -12.26 -14.62 2.35
C ASP A 581 -11.90 -15.78 3.29
N ALA A 582 -11.31 -15.43 4.45
CA ALA A 582 -10.93 -16.41 5.44
C ALA A 582 -12.15 -17.07 6.10
N VAL A 583 -13.30 -16.38 6.16
CA VAL A 583 -14.53 -16.93 6.76
C VAL A 583 -15.05 -18.08 5.91
N ALA A 584 -15.18 -17.85 4.60
CA ALA A 584 -15.55 -18.88 3.64
C ALA A 584 -14.52 -20.01 3.58
N ALA A 585 -13.22 -19.67 3.59
CA ALA A 585 -12.15 -20.67 3.56
C ALA A 585 -12.19 -21.58 4.80
N CYS A 586 -12.40 -21.05 6.01
CA CYS A 586 -12.56 -21.84 7.23
C CYS A 586 -13.71 -22.87 7.10
N CYS A 587 -14.86 -22.46 6.55
CA CYS A 587 -15.99 -23.36 6.34
C CYS A 587 -15.66 -24.49 5.36
N VAL A 588 -15.11 -24.16 4.18
CA VAL A 588 -14.80 -25.16 3.15
C VAL A 588 -13.64 -26.08 3.57
N LEU A 589 -12.64 -25.57 4.29
CA LEU A 589 -11.54 -26.39 4.83
C LEU A 589 -12.03 -27.33 5.94
N SER A 590 -12.98 -26.89 6.78
CA SER A 590 -13.62 -27.76 7.76
C SER A 590 -14.45 -28.85 7.11
N GLU A 591 -15.15 -28.52 6.02
CA GLU A 591 -15.90 -29.49 5.20
C GLU A 591 -14.98 -30.52 4.54
N LEU A 592 -13.82 -30.09 4.01
CA LEU A 592 -12.77 -30.99 3.55
C LEU A 592 -12.31 -31.91 4.68
N ALA A 593 -12.04 -31.39 5.88
CA ALA A 593 -11.61 -32.19 7.02
C ALA A 593 -12.62 -33.29 7.35
N HIS A 594 -13.88 -32.90 7.47
CA HIS A 594 -15.00 -33.81 7.72
C HIS A 594 -15.13 -34.89 6.64
N SER A 595 -15.08 -34.50 5.35
CA SER A 595 -15.17 -35.44 4.24
C SER A 595 -14.01 -36.45 4.21
N LEU A 596 -12.80 -36.03 4.62
CA LEU A 596 -11.66 -36.92 4.71
C LEU A 596 -11.78 -37.88 5.91
N GLU A 597 -12.27 -37.41 7.06
CA GLU A 597 -12.56 -38.26 8.22
C GLU A 597 -13.59 -39.35 7.92
N GLU A 598 -14.70 -39.00 7.24
CA GLU A 598 -15.71 -39.98 6.81
C GLU A 598 -15.12 -41.07 5.91
N ASN A 599 -14.13 -40.71 5.11
CA ASN A 599 -13.42 -41.63 4.21
C ASN A 599 -12.19 -42.30 4.85
N GLY A 600 -11.97 -42.11 6.15
CA GLY A 600 -10.86 -42.72 6.88
C GLY A 600 -9.47 -42.25 6.41
N THR A 601 -9.35 -41.03 5.92
CA THR A 601 -8.09 -40.44 5.43
C THR A 601 -7.84 -39.06 6.07
N THR A 602 -6.70 -38.44 5.77
CA THR A 602 -6.26 -37.18 6.39
C THR A 602 -5.90 -36.12 5.35
N MET A 603 -5.85 -34.85 5.76
CA MET A 603 -5.42 -33.77 4.87
C MET A 603 -3.97 -33.97 4.38
N LEU A 604 -3.08 -34.49 5.21
CA LEU A 604 -1.70 -34.79 4.80
C LEU A 604 -1.65 -35.92 3.76
N ALA A 605 -2.43 -36.99 3.95
CA ALA A 605 -2.55 -38.06 2.97
C ALA A 605 -3.16 -37.56 1.65
N ARG A 606 -4.15 -36.64 1.73
CA ARG A 606 -4.73 -36.02 0.53
C ARG A 606 -3.71 -35.14 -0.20
N LEU A 607 -2.95 -34.34 0.53
CA LEU A 607 -1.88 -33.50 -0.03
C LEU A 607 -0.81 -34.34 -0.74
N GLU A 608 -0.39 -35.45 -0.13
CA GLU A 608 0.51 -36.40 -0.77
C GLU A 608 -0.11 -36.98 -2.05
N SER A 609 -1.38 -37.37 -2.04
CA SER A 609 -2.08 -37.86 -3.24
C SER A 609 -2.10 -36.82 -4.37
N ILE A 610 -2.34 -35.55 -4.03
CA ILE A 610 -2.27 -34.43 -4.98
C ILE A 610 -0.85 -34.32 -5.57
N HIS A 611 0.19 -34.38 -4.74
CA HIS A 611 1.57 -34.35 -5.19
C HIS A 611 1.96 -35.54 -6.06
N ARG A 612 1.48 -36.75 -5.73
CA ARG A 612 1.71 -37.94 -6.57
C ARG A 612 1.07 -37.79 -7.95
N LYS A 613 -0.11 -37.16 -8.03
CA LYS A 613 -0.84 -36.96 -9.28
C LYS A 613 -0.29 -35.82 -10.15
N HIS A 614 0.10 -34.70 -9.54
CA HIS A 614 0.43 -33.45 -10.25
C HIS A 614 1.92 -33.06 -10.20
N GLY A 615 2.73 -33.82 -9.45
CA GLY A 615 4.11 -33.48 -9.11
C GLY A 615 4.19 -32.97 -7.67
N LEU A 616 5.29 -33.31 -7.00
CA LEU A 616 5.63 -32.79 -5.68
C LEU A 616 6.25 -31.41 -5.83
N TYR A 617 5.61 -30.40 -5.23
CA TYR A 617 6.12 -29.04 -5.19
C TYR A 617 6.55 -28.68 -3.77
N GLN A 618 7.55 -27.82 -3.67
CA GLN A 618 7.89 -27.13 -2.44
C GLN A 618 8.29 -25.69 -2.72
N GLU A 619 7.91 -24.81 -1.80
CA GLU A 619 8.22 -23.40 -1.88
C GLU A 619 9.00 -22.91 -0.65
N GLY A 620 9.79 -21.86 -0.86
CA GLY A 620 10.45 -21.10 0.19
C GLY A 620 10.32 -19.61 -0.06
N LEU A 621 10.36 -18.83 1.03
CA LEU A 621 10.39 -17.37 1.00
C LEU A 621 11.45 -16.84 1.96
N VAL A 622 12.31 -15.96 1.48
CA VAL A 622 13.23 -15.16 2.31
C VAL A 622 12.99 -13.68 2.06
N SER A 623 12.95 -12.88 3.13
CA SER A 623 12.86 -11.42 3.07
C SER A 623 14.10 -10.79 3.69
N ILE A 624 14.80 -9.96 2.93
CA ILE A 624 15.98 -9.22 3.41
C ILE A 624 15.60 -7.76 3.59
N VAL A 625 15.80 -7.23 4.81
CA VAL A 625 15.62 -5.81 5.12
C VAL A 625 16.96 -5.10 5.03
N LYS A 626 17.01 -3.99 4.29
CA LYS A 626 18.19 -3.14 4.15
C LYS A 626 17.80 -1.73 4.57
N MET A 627 18.21 -1.30 5.78
CA MET A 627 17.73 -0.05 6.34
C MET A 627 18.27 1.19 5.61
N GLY A 628 17.45 2.25 5.59
CA GLY A 628 17.86 3.56 5.11
C GLY A 628 18.03 3.68 3.59
N ARG A 629 18.54 4.84 3.16
CA ARG A 629 18.76 5.20 1.75
C ARG A 629 19.77 4.28 1.07
N GLU A 630 20.84 3.95 1.77
CA GLU A 630 21.87 3.02 1.29
C GLU A 630 21.25 1.66 0.97
N GLY A 631 20.39 1.15 1.85
CA GLY A 631 19.68 -0.10 1.62
C GLY A 631 18.77 -0.10 0.40
N ALA A 632 18.06 1.00 0.14
CA ALA A 632 17.26 1.14 -1.09
C ALA A 632 18.13 1.15 -2.36
N ASN A 633 19.29 1.81 -2.31
CA ASN A 633 20.25 1.81 -3.42
C ASN A 633 20.82 0.41 -3.66
N GLU A 634 21.22 -0.31 -2.61
CA GLU A 634 21.71 -1.70 -2.72
C GLU A 634 20.68 -2.62 -3.40
N ILE A 635 19.40 -2.48 -3.03
CA ILE A 635 18.30 -3.25 -3.63
C ILE A 635 18.14 -2.90 -5.11
N SER A 636 18.19 -1.61 -5.46
CA SER A 636 18.11 -1.15 -6.85
C SER A 636 19.28 -1.69 -7.70
N GLU A 637 20.50 -1.62 -7.17
CA GLU A 637 21.69 -2.18 -7.81
C GLU A 637 21.62 -3.70 -7.96
N MET A 638 21.08 -4.40 -6.96
CA MET A 638 20.85 -5.84 -7.03
C MET A 638 19.88 -6.20 -8.16
N MET A 639 18.74 -5.53 -8.26
CA MET A 639 17.78 -5.74 -9.36
C MET A 639 18.39 -5.41 -10.73
N SER A 640 19.15 -4.32 -10.83
CA SER A 640 19.87 -3.94 -12.06
C SER A 640 20.91 -4.98 -12.47
N ARG A 641 21.66 -5.55 -11.52
CA ARG A 641 22.61 -6.64 -11.78
C ARG A 641 21.91 -7.90 -12.26
N PHE A 642 20.82 -8.31 -11.62
CA PHE A 642 20.03 -9.47 -12.05
C PHE A 642 19.48 -9.33 -13.48
N ARG A 643 19.11 -8.11 -13.90
CA ARG A 643 18.70 -7.81 -15.29
C ARG A 643 19.85 -7.80 -16.28
N SER A 644 20.94 -7.10 -15.95
CA SER A 644 22.05 -6.86 -16.90
C SER A 644 23.03 -8.02 -17.00
N SER A 645 23.13 -8.84 -15.95
CA SER A 645 24.02 -10.00 -15.85
C SER A 645 23.26 -11.21 -15.30
N THR A 646 22.22 -11.62 -16.04
CA THR A 646 21.39 -12.78 -15.71
C THR A 646 22.24 -14.04 -15.48
N PRO A 647 22.11 -14.73 -14.32
CA PRO A 647 22.85 -15.95 -14.05
C PRO A 647 22.55 -17.05 -15.08
N GLY A 648 23.58 -17.67 -15.66
CA GLY A 648 23.41 -18.83 -16.55
C GLY A 648 23.13 -20.15 -15.82
N MET A 649 23.48 -20.21 -14.52
CA MET A 649 23.23 -21.35 -13.64
C MET A 649 22.87 -20.87 -12.23
N LEU A 650 22.01 -21.61 -11.55
CA LEU A 650 21.65 -21.42 -10.15
C LEU A 650 21.58 -22.78 -9.45
N ALA A 651 22.32 -22.96 -8.35
CA ALA A 651 22.39 -24.21 -7.59
C ALA A 651 22.59 -25.48 -8.46
N GLY A 652 23.47 -25.39 -9.47
CA GLY A 652 23.76 -26.50 -10.39
C GLY A 652 22.72 -26.72 -11.49
N GLU A 653 21.67 -25.89 -11.58
CA GLU A 653 20.64 -25.95 -12.62
C GLU A 653 20.85 -24.86 -13.66
N LYS A 654 20.77 -25.20 -14.95
CA LYS A 654 20.85 -24.21 -16.02
C LYS A 654 19.61 -23.31 -16.01
N VAL A 655 19.80 -22.00 -16.08
CA VAL A 655 18.71 -21.03 -16.24
C VAL A 655 18.32 -20.98 -17.73
N VAL A 656 17.06 -21.28 -18.01
CA VAL A 656 16.54 -21.37 -19.39
C VAL A 656 15.55 -20.24 -19.72
N GLY A 657 15.01 -19.56 -18.70
CA GLY A 657 14.05 -18.48 -18.89
C GLY A 657 14.26 -17.32 -17.92
N LEU A 658 13.99 -16.11 -18.39
CA LEU A 658 13.91 -14.89 -17.60
C LEU A 658 12.61 -14.14 -17.93
N LEU A 659 11.73 -14.04 -16.95
CA LEU A 659 10.55 -13.19 -17.01
C LEU A 659 10.87 -11.88 -16.28
N ASP A 660 10.88 -10.78 -17.02
CA ASP A 660 11.00 -9.43 -16.47
C ASP A 660 9.66 -8.70 -16.61
N PHE A 661 8.98 -8.55 -15.48
CA PHE A 661 7.67 -7.92 -15.42
C PHE A 661 7.74 -6.40 -15.56
N GLU A 662 8.92 -5.78 -15.43
CA GLU A 662 9.08 -4.33 -15.58
C GLU A 662 9.14 -3.96 -17.08
N THR A 663 9.90 -4.75 -17.84
CA THR A 663 9.98 -4.63 -19.31
C THR A 663 8.86 -5.40 -20.02
N GLN A 664 8.08 -6.21 -19.29
CA GLN A 664 7.02 -7.10 -19.78
C GLN A 664 7.53 -8.09 -20.83
N LYS A 665 8.73 -8.64 -20.62
CA LYS A 665 9.39 -9.56 -21.54
C LYS A 665 9.67 -10.91 -20.88
N ASN A 666 9.33 -11.98 -21.60
CA ASN A 666 9.72 -13.34 -21.27
C ASN A 666 10.79 -13.78 -22.27
N HIS A 667 12.02 -13.91 -21.78
CA HIS A 667 13.20 -14.30 -22.54
C HIS A 667 13.43 -15.81 -22.40
N ASP A 668 13.37 -16.53 -23.52
CA ASP A 668 13.92 -17.88 -23.62
C ASP A 668 15.42 -17.76 -23.86
N LEU A 669 16.22 -18.14 -22.87
CA LEU A 669 17.68 -18.02 -22.87
C LEU A 669 18.37 -19.11 -23.72
N ILE A 670 17.63 -20.15 -24.15
CA ILE A 670 18.15 -21.20 -25.02
C ILE A 670 17.96 -20.82 -26.48
N SER A 671 16.73 -20.41 -26.87
CA SER A 671 16.41 -20.06 -28.25
C SER A 671 16.62 -18.57 -28.58
N SER A 672 16.92 -17.74 -27.57
CA SER A 672 16.99 -16.27 -27.66
C SER A 672 15.69 -15.61 -28.13
N LYS A 673 14.55 -16.32 -28.09
CA LYS A 673 13.24 -15.76 -28.42
C LYS A 673 12.71 -14.93 -27.26
N VAL A 674 12.02 -13.84 -27.60
CA VAL A 674 11.39 -12.96 -26.60
C VAL A 674 9.88 -12.90 -26.88
N LYS A 675 9.09 -13.19 -25.85
CA LYS A 675 7.63 -13.05 -25.85
C LYS A 675 7.22 -11.90 -24.94
N ASN A 676 6.06 -11.30 -25.21
CA ASN A 676 5.48 -10.31 -24.30
C ASN A 676 4.78 -11.01 -23.13
N ILE A 677 4.87 -10.40 -21.96
CA ILE A 677 4.07 -10.78 -20.78
C ILE A 677 2.83 -9.90 -20.75
N ASP A 678 1.66 -10.51 -20.71
CA ASP A 678 0.37 -9.83 -20.63
C ASP A 678 -0.04 -9.58 -19.17
N LEU A 679 0.79 -8.84 -18.44
CA LEU A 679 0.55 -8.41 -17.06
C LEU A 679 1.01 -6.97 -16.88
N PRO A 680 0.44 -6.22 -15.91
CA PRO A 680 0.89 -4.87 -15.61
C PRO A 680 2.39 -4.82 -15.26
N LYS A 681 3.02 -3.66 -15.46
CA LYS A 681 4.43 -3.47 -15.12
C LYS A 681 4.65 -3.59 -13.62
N SER A 682 5.67 -4.34 -13.23
CA SER A 682 6.12 -4.46 -11.84
C SER A 682 7.61 -4.75 -11.79
N ASN A 683 8.33 -4.17 -10.83
CA ASN A 683 9.75 -4.45 -10.63
C ASN A 683 9.92 -5.84 -10.01
N VAL A 684 9.77 -6.87 -10.83
CA VAL A 684 9.84 -8.29 -10.46
C VAL A 684 10.62 -9.00 -11.55
N LEU A 685 11.51 -9.90 -11.14
CA LEU A 685 12.21 -10.82 -12.04
C LEU A 685 11.89 -12.25 -11.62
N GLN A 686 11.69 -13.14 -12.58
CA GLN A 686 11.55 -14.56 -12.33
C GLN A 686 12.46 -15.36 -13.24
N PHE A 687 13.37 -16.12 -12.64
CA PHE A 687 14.25 -17.06 -13.32
C PHE A 687 13.58 -18.43 -13.34
N VAL A 688 13.64 -19.10 -14.50
CA VAL A 688 13.15 -20.47 -14.68
C VAL A 688 14.31 -21.35 -15.10
N THR A 689 14.51 -22.46 -14.40
CA THR A 689 15.59 -23.42 -14.69
C THR A 689 15.11 -24.57 -15.57
N GLU A 690 16.05 -25.32 -16.15
CA GLU A 690 15.73 -26.50 -16.98
C GLU A 690 15.00 -27.62 -16.22
N LYS A 691 15.12 -27.64 -14.88
CA LYS A 691 14.39 -28.56 -14.00
C LYS A 691 13.00 -28.03 -13.60
N GLY A 692 12.61 -26.86 -14.10
CA GLY A 692 11.34 -26.23 -13.77
C GLY A 692 11.33 -25.47 -12.44
N SER A 693 12.48 -25.32 -11.77
CA SER A 693 12.58 -24.48 -10.58
C SER A 693 12.34 -23.02 -10.96
N ARG A 694 11.61 -22.29 -10.10
CA ARG A 694 11.30 -20.87 -10.28
C ARG A 694 11.87 -20.06 -9.13
N ILE A 695 12.62 -19.01 -9.45
CA ILE A 695 13.22 -18.10 -8.48
C ILE A 695 12.75 -16.69 -8.80
N THR A 696 11.94 -16.10 -7.92
CA THR A 696 11.38 -14.76 -8.10
C THR A 696 12.01 -13.77 -7.14
N VAL A 697 12.47 -12.64 -7.66
CA VAL A 697 13.09 -11.55 -6.90
C VAL A 697 12.21 -10.30 -7.01
N ARG A 698 11.81 -9.76 -5.87
CA ARG A 698 10.85 -8.64 -5.80
C ARG A 698 11.20 -7.65 -4.68
N PRO A 699 11.62 -6.41 -4.98
CA PRO A 699 11.66 -5.33 -4.01
C PRO A 699 10.25 -4.96 -3.49
N SER A 700 10.19 -4.55 -2.23
CA SER A 700 9.03 -3.91 -1.64
C SER A 700 8.91 -2.47 -2.15
N GLY A 701 7.68 -2.03 -2.45
CA GLY A 701 7.42 -0.66 -2.92
C GLY A 701 7.32 0.38 -1.80
N THR A 702 7.20 -0.04 -0.55
CA THR A 702 6.94 0.84 0.61
C THR A 702 8.04 0.82 1.66
N GLU A 703 8.87 -0.21 1.67
CA GLU A 703 9.94 -0.44 2.64
C GLU A 703 11.21 -0.87 1.90
N PRO A 704 12.42 -0.53 2.38
CA PRO A 704 13.67 -0.96 1.75
C PRO A 704 13.95 -2.43 2.10
N LYS A 705 13.12 -3.31 1.56
CA LYS A 705 13.10 -4.76 1.76
C LYS A 705 13.00 -5.43 0.40
N ILE A 706 13.70 -6.53 0.20
CA ILE A 706 13.61 -7.36 -1.02
C ILE A 706 13.21 -8.79 -0.63
N LYS A 707 12.32 -9.39 -1.41
CA LYS A 707 11.80 -10.74 -1.21
C LYS A 707 12.30 -11.67 -2.30
N PHE A 708 12.69 -12.88 -1.89
CA PHE A 708 13.08 -13.99 -2.75
C PHE A 708 12.12 -15.13 -2.53
N TYR A 709 11.47 -15.58 -3.61
CA TYR A 709 10.58 -16.72 -3.63
C TYR A 709 11.24 -17.82 -4.44
N VAL A 710 11.24 -19.05 -3.93
CA VAL A 710 11.71 -20.22 -4.66
C VAL A 710 10.57 -21.24 -4.71
N SER A 711 10.31 -21.82 -5.87
CA SER A 711 9.47 -23.00 -6.03
C SER A 711 10.26 -24.06 -6.80
N VAL A 712 10.38 -25.25 -6.23
CA VAL A 712 11.04 -26.42 -6.81
C VAL A 712 10.03 -27.54 -6.95
N ASN A 713 10.27 -28.45 -7.88
CA ASN A 713 9.38 -29.59 -8.07
C ASN A 713 10.10 -30.85 -8.53
N THR A 714 9.44 -31.99 -8.35
CA THR A 714 9.83 -33.29 -8.92
C THR A 714 8.58 -34.14 -9.17
N THR A 715 8.68 -35.13 -10.05
CA THR A 715 7.66 -36.19 -10.15
C THR A 715 7.90 -37.26 -9.09
N LEU A 716 6.83 -37.88 -8.59
CA LEU A 716 6.88 -39.03 -7.69
C LEU A 716 6.47 -40.31 -8.43
N GLN A 717 7.24 -41.37 -8.26
CA GLN A 717 6.86 -42.73 -8.64
C GLN A 717 6.05 -43.39 -7.52
N GLU A 718 5.34 -44.49 -7.83
CA GLU A 718 4.47 -45.19 -6.87
C GLU A 718 5.20 -45.58 -5.58
N ASN A 719 6.43 -46.09 -5.69
CA ASN A 719 7.25 -46.55 -4.56
C ASN A 719 8.22 -45.49 -4.02
N ASP A 720 8.18 -44.25 -4.51
CA ASP A 720 9.04 -43.19 -3.97
C ASP A 720 8.63 -42.86 -2.52
N ASP A 721 9.62 -42.74 -1.65
CA ASP A 721 9.46 -42.19 -0.30
C ASP A 721 9.17 -40.69 -0.40
N TYR A 722 7.96 -40.33 0.02
CA TYR A 722 7.48 -38.96 -0.07
C TYR A 722 8.32 -37.98 0.78
N LEU A 723 8.72 -38.40 1.98
CA LEU A 723 9.45 -37.54 2.92
C LEU A 723 10.91 -37.37 2.48
N GLU A 724 11.53 -38.40 1.93
CA GLU A 724 12.87 -38.33 1.34
C GLU A 724 12.90 -37.30 0.20
N LYS A 725 11.94 -37.40 -0.74
CA LYS A 725 11.83 -36.47 -1.87
C LYS A 725 11.53 -35.04 -1.41
N LYS A 726 10.65 -34.88 -0.42
CA LYS A 726 10.35 -33.58 0.20
C LYS A 726 11.62 -32.97 0.83
N THR A 727 12.43 -33.78 1.53
CA THR A 727 13.69 -33.33 2.14
C THR A 727 14.74 -32.91 1.09
N ALA A 728 14.82 -33.63 -0.03
CA ALA A 728 15.71 -33.28 -1.13
C ALA A 728 15.33 -31.93 -1.76
N LEU A 729 14.04 -31.68 -1.98
CA LEU A 729 13.55 -30.39 -2.47
C LEU A 729 13.83 -29.25 -1.49
N THR A 730 13.68 -29.48 -0.18
CA THR A 730 13.99 -28.48 0.86
C THR A 730 15.48 -28.09 0.81
N SER A 731 16.36 -29.08 0.61
CA SER A 731 17.80 -28.83 0.43
C SER A 731 18.08 -28.03 -0.85
N GLN A 732 17.35 -28.29 -1.94
CA GLN A 732 17.48 -27.55 -3.18
C GLN A 732 17.01 -26.08 -3.04
N ILE A 733 15.94 -25.83 -2.29
CA ILE A 733 15.48 -24.47 -1.96
C ILE A 733 16.60 -23.69 -1.25
N ALA A 734 17.24 -24.29 -0.24
CA ALA A 734 18.34 -23.65 0.48
C ALA A 734 19.52 -23.33 -0.44
N ALA A 735 19.89 -24.26 -1.34
CA ALA A 735 20.95 -24.06 -2.32
C ALA A 735 20.62 -22.93 -3.31
N LEU A 736 19.37 -22.83 -3.75
CA LEU A 736 18.90 -21.75 -4.64
C LEU A 736 18.91 -20.38 -3.95
N PHE A 737 18.52 -20.29 -2.68
CA PHE A 737 18.64 -19.04 -1.92
C PHE A 737 20.09 -18.58 -1.79
N HIS A 738 21.01 -19.48 -1.47
CA HIS A 738 22.43 -19.16 -1.43
C HIS A 738 22.95 -18.70 -2.81
N ALA A 739 22.51 -19.35 -3.90
CA ALA A 739 22.92 -18.99 -5.26
C ALA A 739 22.50 -17.58 -5.70
N VAL A 740 21.41 -17.03 -5.14
CA VAL A 740 20.96 -15.65 -5.40
C VAL A 740 21.39 -14.66 -4.30
N GLY A 741 22.24 -15.07 -3.37
CA GLY A 741 22.73 -14.23 -2.28
C GLY A 741 21.66 -13.84 -1.26
N ALA A 742 20.64 -14.69 -1.10
CA ALA A 742 19.54 -14.48 -0.17
C ALA A 742 19.74 -15.18 1.21
N ALA A 743 20.75 -16.03 1.34
CA ALA A 743 21.06 -16.80 2.55
C ALA A 743 22.56 -16.80 2.84
#